data_AF-A0A177NY65-F1
#
_entry.id   AF-A0A177NY65-F1
#
_cell.length_a   1.000
_cell.length_b   1.000
_cell.length_c   1.000
_cell.angle_alpha   90.00
_cell.angle_beta   90.00
_cell.angle_gamma   90.00
#
_symmetry.space_group_name_H-M   'P 1'
#
loop_
_entity.id
_entity.type
_entity.pdbx_description
1 polymer ?
#
loop_
_entity_poly.entity_id
_entity_poly.type
_entity_poly.pdbx_seq_one_letter_code
_entity_poly.pdbx_strand_id
1 'polypeptide(L)'
;MARGWQFWIDRGGTFTDIVACSADGDIVTRKLLSDHPERYRDAALQGIRDILDGAADRHIAGVKMGTTVGTNALLERRGEPLALLVNQGYRDCLRIGYQNRPDIFALDIRRPEPLYACVVEIEARMAADGSELQALDRDRAREQLQALYRQGLRAIAIALMHAWRYPAHELALGELAAAVGFKQISLSHQVSPLPKFVARGDTTVVDAYLSPVLRRYVEQVERGLADHNPNARLWFMQSNGGLVRAADFQGKDCILSGPAGGLIGAVAVSRRAGLSKIIAFDMGGTSTDVAHHAGELERSCDSEIAGARIRVPMMAIHTVAAGGGSILHFDGQRYRVGPDSAGANPGPACYRRGGPLTVTDANLLLGKLPDFPAVFGPNGDMPPDLDLVKTLFAELAERIHRETGDRRGPEQVAAGFLSVAIENMAEAIKKISVQKGYHLGEYALCCYGAAGAQHACLLAERLGMPRVLLHPLAGVLSAYGMGLADFRVLKQRALERRWDDIDAAELDRLFLALEGQALAELREQGVADSEPIREKRLSLRYQGTDTALSVEYGPAPAVLANFEQHYRRRFGFCYADRPICIATIEVECIAAAEQPSPAAPADSEPRDGRPESFTRIFSRDDWHAAPVYRRENLAANQTLTGPAVVLEPTSTIVVEAGWRAQRLAGGDLLLQACPAAAGDQPSPGRDAATISDAVARPDPVLLAIFNQRFMSVAEQMGFVLQNTAHSVNIKERLDFSCALFDADANLIANAPHIPVHLGSMGESVLALLRSRDGRFEPGEAYLLNSPYAGGTHLPDITVVTPVFDAAGRELLFFVASRGHHADVGGISPGSMPAHSRDIDDEGVCSAGLKILARGEFQETAIRAWLSDHRHPARNPEQNLADLQAQIAANRKGAEELAALIAGYGLPVVNAYMRHVRDHAEACIRALLATLTDGRFEYELDQGAKIAVAITVDQTARTARIDFSGTSPQLADNFNAPAAVCKAAVLYVFRTLLHDDIPLNAGCLKPLDIVIPAGCLLNPRPPAAVVAGNVETSQYVVDALYGALGVLAGSQGTMNNLTFGNQHYQYYETLCGGAGAGAGFHGADAVHTHMTNSRITDPEVLEQRFPVILREFSIRGGSGGAGAHHGGDGAIRRIEFREAMRVSLLSSHRRLPPFGLRGGAPGAVGVNRLLRADGGEQILPGRAEVQVQAGDNLVIETPGGGGFGKT
;
A
#
# COMPACT_ATOMS: atom_id res chain seq x y z
N MET A 1 29.03 26.97 -27.33
CA MET A 1 28.93 25.50 -27.34
C MET A 1 30.09 24.97 -26.51
N ALA A 2 29.83 24.32 -25.37
CA ALA A 2 30.93 23.83 -24.53
C ALA A 2 31.27 22.39 -24.92
N ARG A 3 32.40 22.20 -25.62
CA ARG A 3 33.06 20.89 -25.80
C ARG A 3 33.60 20.45 -24.43
N GLY A 4 33.24 19.26 -23.95
CA GLY A 4 33.73 18.70 -22.68
C GLY A 4 32.93 17.47 -22.23
N TRP A 5 33.36 16.85 -21.13
CA TRP A 5 32.74 15.66 -20.56
C TRP A 5 31.35 15.93 -19.98
N GLN A 6 30.44 14.99 -20.21
CA GLN A 6 29.14 14.91 -19.55
C GLN A 6 29.14 13.72 -18.59
N PHE A 7 28.83 13.96 -17.31
CA PHE A 7 28.72 12.89 -16.31
C PHE A 7 27.27 12.65 -15.93
N TRP A 8 26.86 11.39 -15.90
CA TRP A 8 25.55 10.95 -15.48
C TRP A 8 25.72 9.95 -14.35
N ILE A 9 25.14 10.25 -13.19
CA ILE A 9 25.48 9.56 -11.94
C ILE A 9 24.21 9.15 -11.21
N ASP A 10 24.08 7.87 -10.90
CA ASP A 10 23.09 7.37 -9.94
C ASP A 10 23.79 6.97 -8.65
N ARG A 11 23.60 7.75 -7.59
CA ARG A 11 24.09 7.39 -6.26
C ARG A 11 23.03 6.57 -5.55
N GLY A 12 23.12 5.25 -5.69
CA GLY A 12 22.31 4.26 -5.00
C GLY A 12 22.76 4.01 -3.55
N GLY A 13 22.06 3.11 -2.84
CA GLY A 13 22.38 2.75 -1.46
C GLY A 13 23.67 1.93 -1.32
N THR A 14 23.88 0.94 -2.19
CA THR A 14 25.06 0.07 -2.14
C THR A 14 26.19 0.54 -3.05
N PHE A 15 25.85 0.90 -4.29
CA PHE A 15 26.82 1.32 -5.31
C PHE A 15 26.43 2.66 -5.91
N THR A 16 27.43 3.43 -6.30
CA THR A 16 27.30 4.62 -7.12
C THR A 16 27.72 4.29 -8.54
N ASP A 17 26.79 4.45 -9.45
CA ASP A 17 26.92 4.13 -10.86
C ASP A 17 27.21 5.40 -11.65
N ILE A 18 28.31 5.41 -12.39
CA ILE A 18 28.78 6.58 -13.12
C ILE A 18 28.90 6.21 -14.59
N VAL A 19 28.28 7.01 -15.44
CA VAL A 19 28.39 6.97 -16.89
C VAL A 19 28.93 8.33 -17.34
N ALA A 20 30.06 8.35 -18.02
CA ALA A 20 30.66 9.56 -18.58
C ALA A 20 30.66 9.48 -20.10
N CYS A 21 30.28 10.57 -20.77
CA CYS A 21 30.34 10.72 -22.22
C CYS A 21 31.41 11.76 -22.57
N SER A 22 32.39 11.37 -23.40
CA SER A 22 33.44 12.27 -23.88
C SER A 22 32.89 13.29 -24.89
N ALA A 23 33.69 14.30 -25.23
CA ALA A 23 33.33 15.25 -26.29
C ALA A 23 33.20 14.59 -27.67
N ASP A 24 33.87 13.45 -27.87
CA ASP A 24 33.87 12.66 -29.11
C ASP A 24 32.76 11.59 -29.12
N GLY A 25 32.00 11.45 -28.02
CA GLY A 25 30.86 10.54 -27.90
C GLY A 25 31.17 9.16 -27.30
N ASP A 26 32.38 8.97 -26.76
CA ASP A 26 32.79 7.72 -26.10
C ASP A 26 32.14 7.61 -24.71
N ILE A 27 31.59 6.43 -24.42
CA ILE A 27 30.97 6.13 -23.12
C ILE A 27 31.94 5.34 -22.23
N VAL A 28 32.19 5.86 -21.03
CA VAL A 28 32.99 5.19 -20.00
C VAL A 28 32.11 4.97 -18.77
N THR A 29 32.20 3.78 -18.17
CA THR A 29 31.47 3.45 -16.94
C THR A 29 32.40 3.17 -15.76
N ARG A 30 31.94 3.55 -14.56
CA ARG A 30 32.59 3.22 -13.28
C ARG A 30 31.51 2.88 -12.26
N LYS A 31 31.84 1.93 -11.37
CA LYS A 31 30.99 1.52 -10.25
C LYS A 31 31.84 1.53 -8.99
N LEU A 32 31.41 2.31 -8.00
CA LEU A 32 32.08 2.44 -6.71
C LEU A 32 31.10 2.09 -5.60
N LEU A 33 31.61 1.69 -4.43
CA LEU A 33 30.76 1.55 -3.24
C LEU A 33 30.26 2.93 -2.83
N SER A 34 28.96 3.07 -2.55
CA SER A 34 28.36 4.36 -2.23
C SER A 34 28.86 4.97 -0.91
N ASP A 35 29.32 4.12 0.01
CA ASP A 35 29.90 4.51 1.29
C ASP A 35 31.18 3.69 1.56
N HIS A 36 32.34 4.35 1.50
CA HIS A 36 33.65 3.76 1.79
C HIS A 36 34.61 4.84 2.34
N PRO A 37 34.33 5.39 3.54
CA PRO A 37 35.00 6.59 4.06
C PRO A 37 36.51 6.42 4.25
N GLU A 38 36.98 5.17 4.43
CA GLU A 38 38.41 4.83 4.52
C GLU A 38 39.20 5.07 3.22
N ARG A 39 38.50 5.19 2.08
CA ARG A 39 39.13 5.29 0.74
C ARG A 39 38.80 6.58 0.01
N TYR A 40 37.57 7.10 0.15
CA TYR A 40 37.15 8.36 -0.45
C TYR A 40 36.00 9.02 0.32
N ARG A 41 35.90 10.35 0.23
CA ARG A 41 34.85 11.15 0.91
C ARG A 41 33.48 11.06 0.25
N ASP A 42 33.44 10.95 -1.08
CA ASP A 42 32.22 10.85 -1.86
C ASP A 42 32.49 10.05 -3.14
N ALA A 43 31.64 9.06 -3.41
CA ALA A 43 31.83 8.13 -4.52
C ALA A 43 31.62 8.79 -5.90
N ALA A 44 30.70 9.75 -6.01
CA ALA A 44 30.43 10.45 -7.27
C ALA A 44 31.62 11.32 -7.67
N LEU A 45 32.13 12.14 -6.74
CA LEU A 45 33.33 12.94 -6.97
C LEU A 45 34.57 12.07 -7.21
N GLN A 46 34.71 10.94 -6.49
CA GLN A 46 35.83 10.03 -6.72
C GLN A 46 35.80 9.42 -8.12
N GLY A 47 34.65 8.91 -8.57
CA GLY A 47 34.58 8.31 -9.90
C GLY A 47 34.70 9.33 -11.03
N ILE A 48 34.29 10.59 -10.83
CA ILE A 48 34.64 11.70 -11.75
C ILE A 48 36.16 11.84 -11.84
N ARG A 49 36.86 11.90 -10.70
CA ARG A 49 38.33 11.99 -10.67
C ARG A 49 39.00 10.80 -11.35
N ASP A 50 38.57 9.57 -11.05
CA ASP A 50 39.14 8.35 -11.64
C ASP A 50 39.05 8.33 -13.18
N ILE A 51 37.98 8.91 -13.74
CA ILE A 51 37.80 9.02 -15.20
C ILE A 51 38.67 10.16 -15.76
N LEU A 52 38.70 11.32 -15.11
CA LEU A 52 39.45 12.49 -15.57
C LEU A 52 40.97 12.33 -15.43
N ASP A 53 41.46 11.56 -14.46
CA ASP A 53 42.89 11.33 -14.28
C ASP A 53 43.52 10.55 -15.44
N GLY A 54 42.72 9.76 -16.16
CA GLY A 54 43.12 9.10 -17.41
C GLY A 54 42.79 9.87 -18.69
N ALA A 55 42.13 11.04 -18.61
CA ALA A 55 41.63 11.77 -19.78
C ALA A 55 42.57 12.91 -20.23
N ALA A 56 42.68 13.11 -21.55
CA ALA A 56 43.46 14.21 -22.14
C ALA A 56 42.77 15.58 -21.98
N ASP A 57 41.44 15.62 -22.09
CA ASP A 57 40.61 16.78 -21.75
C ASP A 57 39.97 16.56 -20.38
N ARG A 58 40.10 17.56 -19.49
CA ARG A 58 39.56 17.55 -18.13
C ARG A 58 38.35 18.48 -17.96
N HIS A 59 37.90 19.12 -19.04
CA HIS A 59 36.78 20.04 -18.99
C HIS A 59 35.45 19.31 -18.77
N ILE A 60 34.73 19.66 -17.71
CA ILE A 60 33.38 19.14 -17.42
C ILE A 60 32.35 20.13 -17.96
N ALA A 61 31.54 19.70 -18.93
CA ALA A 61 30.47 20.51 -19.50
C ALA A 61 29.17 20.42 -18.67
N GLY A 62 28.91 19.28 -18.02
CA GLY A 62 27.71 19.10 -17.21
C GLY A 62 27.70 17.81 -16.40
N VAL A 63 26.97 17.83 -15.28
CA VAL A 63 26.71 16.68 -14.42
C VAL A 63 25.22 16.56 -14.18
N LYS A 64 24.64 15.40 -14.52
CA LYS A 64 23.26 15.03 -14.22
C LYS A 64 23.26 13.92 -13.18
N MET A 65 22.54 14.09 -12.09
CA MET A 65 22.65 13.18 -10.95
C MET A 65 21.29 12.80 -10.35
N GLY A 66 21.09 11.52 -10.04
CA GLY A 66 20.08 11.04 -9.11
C GLY A 66 20.72 10.62 -7.80
N THR A 67 19.96 10.71 -6.72
CA THR A 67 20.50 10.38 -5.40
C THR A 67 19.46 9.78 -4.48
N THR A 68 19.86 8.72 -3.79
CA THR A 68 19.06 8.13 -2.70
C THR A 68 19.31 8.83 -1.35
N VAL A 69 20.14 9.88 -1.28
CA VAL A 69 20.45 10.59 -0.02
C VAL A 69 19.19 11.05 0.71
N GLY A 70 18.21 11.63 -0.01
CA GLY A 70 16.94 12.04 0.59
C GLY A 70 16.09 10.86 1.04
N THR A 71 15.94 9.83 0.20
CA THR A 71 15.20 8.60 0.55
C THR A 71 15.81 7.90 1.77
N ASN A 72 17.15 7.77 1.82
CA ASN A 72 17.87 7.15 2.93
C ASN A 72 17.78 8.02 4.18
N ALA A 73 17.90 9.34 4.08
CA ALA A 73 17.71 10.24 5.23
C ALA A 73 16.29 10.13 5.80
N LEU A 74 15.27 9.90 4.95
CA LEU A 74 13.90 9.64 5.39
C LEU A 74 13.76 8.27 6.09
N LEU A 75 14.33 7.21 5.50
CA LEU A 75 14.30 5.85 6.06
C LEU A 75 15.08 5.73 7.38
N GLU A 76 16.28 6.30 7.43
CA GLU A 76 17.18 6.29 8.59
C GLU A 76 16.83 7.38 9.62
N ARG A 77 15.84 8.23 9.34
CA ARG A 77 15.42 9.36 10.20
C ARG A 77 16.58 10.31 10.52
N ARG A 78 17.35 10.69 9.49
CA ARG A 78 18.52 11.60 9.54
C ARG A 78 18.30 12.93 8.80
N GLY A 79 17.10 13.50 8.90
CA GLY A 79 16.78 14.84 8.38
C GLY A 79 17.01 15.99 9.37
N GLU A 80 16.61 17.18 8.96
CA GLU A 80 16.74 18.39 9.78
C GLU A 80 15.62 18.47 10.84
N PRO A 81 15.94 18.70 12.12
CA PRO A 81 14.92 18.98 13.12
C PRO A 81 14.07 20.21 12.76
N LEU A 82 12.75 20.06 12.74
CA LEU A 82 11.82 21.12 12.36
C LEU A 82 10.67 21.31 13.35
N ALA A 83 10.06 22.50 13.30
CA ALA A 83 8.75 22.77 13.90
C ALA A 83 7.64 22.64 12.85
N LEU A 84 6.46 22.17 13.28
CA LEU A 84 5.23 22.17 12.50
C LEU A 84 4.27 23.23 13.02
N LEU A 85 3.75 24.09 12.14
CA LEU A 85 2.71 25.07 12.45
C LEU A 85 1.39 24.64 11.83
N VAL A 86 0.35 24.58 12.65
CA VAL A 86 -1.02 24.20 12.28
C VAL A 86 -2.05 25.13 12.91
N ASN A 87 -3.31 25.06 12.48
CA ASN A 87 -4.40 25.77 13.14
C ASN A 87 -4.57 25.28 14.59
N GLN A 88 -5.07 26.14 15.47
CA GLN A 88 -5.51 25.74 16.80
C GLN A 88 -6.55 24.61 16.75
N GLY A 89 -6.36 23.58 17.58
CA GLY A 89 -7.18 22.37 17.63
C GLY A 89 -6.67 21.24 16.73
N TYR A 90 -5.59 21.44 15.97
CA TYR A 90 -5.08 20.48 14.98
C TYR A 90 -3.69 19.91 15.32
N ARG A 91 -3.19 20.15 16.54
CA ARG A 91 -1.85 19.75 16.99
C ARG A 91 -1.49 18.31 16.61
N ASP A 92 -2.37 17.37 16.90
CA ASP A 92 -2.09 15.95 16.76
C ASP A 92 -2.65 15.35 15.48
N CYS A 93 -3.29 16.13 14.60
CA CYS A 93 -3.94 15.62 13.39
C CYS A 93 -3.01 14.82 12.49
N LEU A 94 -1.75 15.25 12.31
CA LEU A 94 -0.77 14.48 11.52
C LEU A 94 -0.32 13.22 12.25
N ARG A 95 -0.16 13.28 13.58
CA ARG A 95 0.18 12.12 14.42
C ARG A 95 -0.93 11.09 14.37
N ILE A 96 -2.17 11.47 14.65
CA ILE A 96 -3.38 10.62 14.56
C ILE A 96 -3.56 10.11 13.13
N GLY A 97 -3.34 10.97 12.16
CA GLY A 97 -3.35 10.61 10.76
C GLY A 97 -4.72 10.17 10.27
N TYR A 98 -4.79 8.95 9.72
CA TYR A 98 -6.05 8.34 9.31
C TYR A 98 -6.66 7.44 10.38
N GLN A 99 -6.11 7.43 11.60
CA GLN A 99 -6.57 6.68 12.77
C GLN A 99 -6.44 5.14 12.70
N ASN A 100 -6.22 4.57 11.52
CA ASN A 100 -6.05 3.13 11.33
C ASN A 100 -4.68 2.64 11.84
N ARG A 101 -4.62 1.41 12.35
CA ARG A 101 -3.37 0.72 12.67
C ARG A 101 -2.72 0.13 11.39
N PRO A 102 -1.38 0.13 11.28
CA PRO A 102 -0.67 -0.43 10.13
C PRO A 102 -0.85 -1.95 9.98
N ASP A 103 -0.76 -2.69 11.08
CA ASP A 103 -1.00 -4.13 11.13
C ASP A 103 -2.23 -4.40 12.00
N ILE A 104 -3.24 -5.05 11.43
CA ILE A 104 -4.50 -5.30 12.14
C ILE A 104 -4.39 -6.35 13.25
N PHE A 105 -3.38 -7.23 13.19
CA PHE A 105 -3.18 -8.35 14.12
C PHE A 105 -2.10 -8.10 15.16
N ALA A 106 -1.35 -6.99 15.06
CA ALA A 106 -0.34 -6.62 16.06
C ALA A 106 -0.98 -6.23 17.41
N LEU A 107 -0.48 -6.83 18.49
CA LEU A 107 -0.80 -6.41 19.86
C LEU A 107 -0.02 -5.14 20.26
N ASP A 108 1.28 -5.10 19.95
CA ASP A 108 2.13 -3.90 20.08
C ASP A 108 1.94 -3.03 18.83
N ILE A 109 0.97 -2.11 18.88
CA ILE A 109 0.64 -1.24 17.75
C ILE A 109 1.72 -0.17 17.59
N ARG A 110 2.65 -0.39 16.66
CA ARG A 110 3.71 0.56 16.34
C ARG A 110 3.28 1.52 15.25
N ARG A 111 3.23 2.81 15.59
CA ARG A 111 2.96 3.91 14.65
C ARG A 111 4.27 4.49 14.12
N PRO A 112 4.30 4.99 12.88
CA PRO A 112 5.45 5.75 12.40
C PRO A 112 5.71 6.97 13.31
N GLU A 113 6.97 7.15 13.71
CA GLU A 113 7.38 8.32 14.48
C GLU A 113 7.20 9.61 13.66
N PRO A 114 6.78 10.74 14.27
CA PRO A 114 6.74 12.02 13.59
C PRO A 114 8.13 12.46 13.10
N LEU A 115 8.16 13.20 11.99
CA LEU A 115 9.40 13.79 11.48
C LEU A 115 9.71 15.17 12.10
N TYR A 116 8.72 15.80 12.73
CA TYR A 116 8.86 17.10 13.40
C TYR A 116 9.20 16.94 14.89
N ALA A 117 9.93 17.90 15.44
CA ALA A 117 10.34 17.91 16.85
C ALA A 117 9.26 18.48 17.77
N CYS A 118 8.48 19.45 17.29
CA CYS A 118 7.40 20.06 18.05
C CYS A 118 6.32 20.64 17.12
N VAL A 119 5.13 20.84 17.67
CA VAL A 119 3.99 21.46 16.97
C VAL A 119 3.60 22.75 17.67
N VAL A 120 3.30 23.79 16.89
CA VAL A 120 2.76 25.06 17.37
C VAL A 120 1.43 25.33 16.72
N GLU A 121 0.45 25.65 17.55
CA GLU A 121 -0.89 26.02 17.12
C GLU A 121 -1.00 27.53 16.93
N ILE A 122 -1.54 27.92 15.78
CA ILE A 122 -1.73 29.30 15.36
C ILE A 122 -3.21 29.64 15.38
N GLU A 123 -3.52 30.80 15.95
CA GLU A 123 -4.85 31.42 15.96
C GLU A 123 -5.11 32.09 14.61
N ALA A 124 -5.54 31.29 13.65
CA ALA A 124 -5.94 31.71 12.31
C ALA A 124 -6.81 30.61 11.67
N ARG A 125 -7.85 30.94 10.90
CA ARG A 125 -8.71 29.94 10.24
C ARG A 125 -9.48 30.51 9.05
N MET A 126 -9.33 29.86 7.89
CA MET A 126 -10.17 30.05 6.69
C MET A 126 -11.21 28.92 6.59
N ALA A 127 -12.42 29.18 6.12
CA ALA A 127 -13.42 28.16 5.80
C ALA A 127 -13.26 27.58 4.38
N ALA A 128 -13.98 26.49 4.07
CA ALA A 128 -13.97 25.86 2.75
C ALA A 128 -14.48 26.78 1.62
N ASP A 129 -15.37 27.73 1.95
CA ASP A 129 -15.92 28.73 1.03
C ASP A 129 -15.05 30.00 0.90
N GLY A 130 -13.96 30.09 1.67
CA GLY A 130 -13.03 31.23 1.66
C GLY A 130 -13.38 32.34 2.64
N SER A 131 -14.42 32.19 3.46
CA SER A 131 -14.67 33.10 4.57
C SER A 131 -13.58 32.99 5.65
N GLU A 132 -13.15 34.12 6.21
CA GLU A 132 -12.19 34.16 7.31
C GLU A 132 -12.95 33.93 8.63
N LEU A 133 -12.78 32.74 9.23
CA LEU A 133 -13.41 32.37 10.50
C LEU A 133 -12.66 32.93 11.71
N GLN A 134 -11.35 33.08 11.58
CA GLN A 134 -10.47 33.67 12.59
C GLN A 134 -9.29 34.34 11.90
N ALA A 135 -9.11 35.65 12.15
CA ALA A 135 -8.00 36.42 11.62
C ALA A 135 -6.67 36.02 12.26
N LEU A 136 -5.59 36.11 11.50
CA LEU A 136 -4.24 35.80 11.97
C LEU A 136 -3.71 36.89 12.94
N ASP A 137 -3.44 36.51 14.18
CA ASP A 137 -2.66 37.35 15.11
C ASP A 137 -1.17 37.30 14.76
N ARG A 138 -0.69 38.33 14.04
CA ARG A 138 0.70 38.41 13.57
C ARG A 138 1.71 38.62 14.69
N ASP A 139 1.34 39.30 15.78
CA ASP A 139 2.28 39.62 16.85
C ASP A 139 2.51 38.39 17.73
N ARG A 140 1.45 37.68 18.09
CA ARG A 140 1.56 36.40 18.80
C ARG A 140 2.26 35.33 17.96
N ALA A 141 1.95 35.25 16.65
CA ALA A 141 2.66 34.34 15.75
C ALA A 141 4.16 34.64 15.69
N ARG A 142 4.55 35.92 15.68
CA ARG A 142 5.97 36.33 15.71
C ARG A 142 6.64 35.88 17.01
N GLU A 143 6.01 36.05 18.16
CA GLU A 143 6.56 35.61 19.45
C GLU A 143 6.76 34.09 19.50
N GLN A 144 5.78 33.33 19.01
CA GLN A 144 5.86 31.87 18.91
C GLN A 144 7.02 31.44 17.98
N LEU A 145 7.16 32.07 16.81
CA LEU A 145 8.27 31.82 15.89
C LEU A 145 9.64 32.15 16.51
N GLN A 146 9.76 33.26 17.25
CA GLN A 146 10.98 33.63 17.96
C GLN A 146 11.31 32.64 19.09
N ALA A 147 10.31 32.07 19.76
CA ALA A 147 10.53 31.02 20.76
C ALA A 147 11.11 29.75 20.12
N LEU A 148 10.54 29.28 19.01
CA LEU A 148 11.07 28.15 18.25
C LEU A 148 12.52 28.38 17.77
N TYR A 149 12.81 29.59 17.29
CA TYR A 149 14.15 29.94 16.86
C TYR A 149 15.16 29.90 18.01
N ARG A 150 14.76 30.35 19.21
CA ARG A 150 15.58 30.28 20.43
C ARG A 150 15.82 28.85 20.92
N GLN A 151 14.93 27.91 20.61
CA GLN A 151 15.12 26.48 20.90
C GLN A 151 16.13 25.80 19.96
N GLY A 152 16.65 26.51 18.95
CA GLY A 152 17.65 25.99 18.02
C GLY A 152 17.08 25.47 16.69
N LEU A 153 15.76 25.50 16.51
CA LEU A 153 15.12 25.06 15.27
C LEU A 153 15.38 26.07 14.15
N ARG A 154 15.70 25.57 12.95
CA ARG A 154 16.04 26.39 11.76
C ARG A 154 15.21 26.05 10.53
N ALA A 155 14.44 24.96 10.60
CA ALA A 155 13.48 24.53 9.60
C ALA A 155 12.05 24.58 10.18
N ILE A 156 11.08 24.93 9.34
CA ILE A 156 9.68 25.04 9.71
C ILE A 156 8.77 24.59 8.57
N ALA A 157 7.75 23.78 8.90
CA ALA A 157 6.66 23.40 8.01
C ALA A 157 5.38 24.11 8.46
N ILE A 158 4.68 24.76 7.53
CA ILE A 158 3.44 25.49 7.82
C ILE A 158 2.31 24.89 7.01
N ALA A 159 1.32 24.30 7.68
CA ALA A 159 0.16 23.67 7.06
C ALA A 159 -1.13 24.13 7.74
N LEU A 160 -1.89 24.98 7.06
CA LEU A 160 -3.20 25.47 7.53
C LEU A 160 -4.34 24.89 6.70
N MET A 161 -5.49 24.69 7.33
CA MET A 161 -6.74 24.24 6.72
C MET A 161 -7.19 25.16 5.58
N HIS A 162 -7.56 24.55 4.45
CA HIS A 162 -7.97 25.17 3.19
C HIS A 162 -6.93 26.10 2.54
N ALA A 163 -5.68 26.12 3.02
CA ALA A 163 -4.63 26.97 2.47
C ALA A 163 -4.28 26.64 1.01
N TRP A 164 -4.52 25.39 0.57
CA TRP A 164 -4.40 24.98 -0.83
C TRP A 164 -5.24 25.85 -1.79
N ARG A 165 -6.33 26.45 -1.29
CA ARG A 165 -7.21 27.35 -2.03
C ARG A 165 -7.09 28.81 -1.56
N TYR A 166 -6.92 29.03 -0.26
CA TYR A 166 -6.88 30.36 0.37
C TYR A 166 -5.57 30.55 1.17
N PRO A 167 -4.44 30.85 0.51
CA PRO A 167 -3.11 30.77 1.12
C PRO A 167 -2.70 31.99 1.96
N ALA A 168 -3.57 33.00 2.13
CA ALA A 168 -3.20 34.31 2.68
C ALA A 168 -2.53 34.23 4.06
N HIS A 169 -3.04 33.38 4.96
CA HIS A 169 -2.44 33.20 6.30
C HIS A 169 -1.09 32.47 6.25
N GLU A 170 -0.92 31.45 5.40
CA GLU A 170 0.37 30.77 5.25
C GLU A 170 1.45 31.70 4.70
N LEU A 171 1.11 32.53 3.70
CA LEU A 171 2.03 33.52 3.15
C LEU A 171 2.49 34.51 4.23
N ALA A 172 1.56 35.06 5.01
CA ALA A 172 1.88 35.98 6.09
C ALA A 172 2.75 35.34 7.19
N LEU A 173 2.53 34.07 7.53
CA LEU A 173 3.39 33.33 8.46
C LEU A 173 4.77 33.04 7.87
N GLY A 174 4.85 32.74 6.57
CA GLY A 174 6.12 32.54 5.85
C GLY A 174 6.99 33.79 5.88
N GLU A 175 6.41 34.97 5.63
CA GLU A 175 7.09 36.27 5.76
C GLU A 175 7.63 36.49 7.17
N LEU A 176 6.82 36.20 8.20
CA LEU A 176 7.23 36.35 9.60
C LEU A 176 8.36 35.38 9.96
N ALA A 177 8.29 34.11 9.53
CA ALA A 177 9.33 33.12 9.77
C ALA A 177 10.65 33.53 9.10
N ALA A 178 10.59 34.06 7.87
CA ALA A 178 11.76 34.59 7.17
C ALA A 178 12.36 35.77 7.94
N ALA A 179 11.53 36.70 8.43
CA ALA A 179 11.97 37.86 9.22
C ALA A 179 12.62 37.46 10.56
N VAL A 180 12.19 36.36 11.18
CA VAL A 180 12.81 35.80 12.40
C VAL A 180 14.16 35.13 12.10
N GLY A 181 14.38 34.66 10.87
CA GLY A 181 15.66 34.11 10.41
C GLY A 181 15.66 32.60 10.14
N PHE A 182 14.49 31.97 9.99
CA PHE A 182 14.39 30.59 9.53
C PHE A 182 14.99 30.43 8.12
N LYS A 183 15.81 29.40 7.92
CA LYS A 183 16.53 29.17 6.64
C LYS A 183 15.80 28.21 5.70
N GLN A 184 14.92 27.39 6.26
CA GLN A 184 14.05 26.48 5.51
C GLN A 184 12.62 26.71 5.97
N ILE A 185 11.75 27.13 5.06
CA ILE A 185 10.34 27.41 5.31
C ILE A 185 9.56 26.72 4.20
N SER A 186 8.77 25.71 4.55
CA SER A 186 7.93 25.00 3.60
C SER A 186 6.47 25.36 3.86
N LEU A 187 5.81 25.98 2.88
CA LEU A 187 4.39 26.37 2.94
C LEU A 187 3.54 25.34 2.21
N SER A 188 2.52 24.81 2.88
CA SER A 188 1.79 23.65 2.37
C SER A 188 1.10 23.89 1.03
N HIS A 189 0.57 25.09 0.79
CA HIS A 189 -0.05 25.46 -0.48
C HIS A 189 0.93 25.51 -1.66
N GLN A 190 2.23 25.70 -1.42
CA GLN A 190 3.27 25.73 -2.47
C GLN A 190 3.83 24.33 -2.72
N VAL A 191 4.03 23.57 -1.64
CA VAL A 191 4.58 22.20 -1.67
C VAL A 191 3.57 21.24 -2.33
N SER A 192 2.30 21.30 -1.92
CA SER A 192 1.23 20.44 -2.44
C SER A 192 -0.08 21.25 -2.56
N PRO A 193 -0.39 21.85 -3.74
CA PRO A 193 -1.57 22.69 -3.97
C PRO A 193 -2.86 21.87 -4.16
N LEU A 194 -3.03 20.80 -3.37
CA LEU A 194 -4.15 19.86 -3.44
C LEU A 194 -4.88 19.79 -2.08
N PRO A 195 -6.19 19.49 -2.07
CA PRO A 195 -6.92 19.25 -0.83
C PRO A 195 -6.42 17.97 -0.13
N LYS A 196 -6.84 17.82 1.14
CA LYS A 196 -6.49 16.81 2.15
C LYS A 196 -5.42 17.29 3.12
N PHE A 197 -5.84 17.81 4.27
CA PHE A 197 -4.98 18.41 5.29
C PHE A 197 -3.88 17.46 5.77
N VAL A 198 -4.21 16.19 6.05
CA VAL A 198 -3.26 15.24 6.62
C VAL A 198 -2.14 14.91 5.63
N ALA A 199 -2.50 14.55 4.39
CA ALA A 199 -1.52 14.22 3.36
C ALA A 199 -0.70 15.45 2.91
N ARG A 200 -1.34 16.62 2.78
CA ARG A 200 -0.65 17.88 2.46
C ARG A 200 0.31 18.28 3.58
N GLY A 201 -0.12 18.16 4.83
CA GLY A 201 0.69 18.43 6.02
C GLY A 201 1.94 17.55 6.06
N ASP A 202 1.79 16.23 5.94
CA ASP A 202 2.93 15.29 5.92
C ASP A 202 3.91 15.60 4.78
N THR A 203 3.39 15.90 3.58
CA THR A 203 4.24 16.28 2.43
C THR A 203 5.07 17.53 2.74
N THR A 204 4.47 18.51 3.41
CA THR A 204 5.13 19.77 3.80
C THR A 204 6.20 19.52 4.85
N VAL A 205 5.94 18.61 5.79
CA VAL A 205 6.92 18.17 6.79
C VAL A 205 8.09 17.44 6.14
N VAL A 206 7.83 16.50 5.23
CA VAL A 206 8.87 15.77 4.47
C VAL A 206 9.76 16.74 3.70
N ASP A 207 9.17 17.72 3.03
CA ASP A 207 9.93 18.73 2.29
C ASP A 207 10.86 19.55 3.20
N ALA A 208 10.35 20.07 4.32
CA ALA A 208 11.14 20.84 5.29
C ALA A 208 12.22 19.99 5.98
N TYR A 209 11.96 18.69 6.19
CA TYR A 209 12.88 17.74 6.82
C TYR A 209 14.06 17.39 5.91
N LEU A 210 13.81 17.19 4.61
CA LEU A 210 14.81 16.70 3.65
C LEU A 210 15.56 17.82 2.92
N SER A 211 14.93 18.95 2.62
CA SER A 211 15.54 20.03 1.83
C SER A 211 16.89 20.52 2.37
N PRO A 212 17.11 20.69 3.70
CA PRO A 212 18.41 21.09 4.23
C PRO A 212 19.51 20.03 4.04
N VAL A 213 19.17 18.74 4.15
CA VAL A 213 20.11 17.64 3.91
C VAL A 213 20.56 17.64 2.46
N LEU A 214 19.61 17.77 1.54
CA LEU A 214 19.89 17.84 0.12
C LEU A 214 20.75 19.06 -0.22
N ARG A 215 20.41 20.24 0.31
CA ARG A 215 21.20 21.46 0.07
C ARG A 215 22.66 21.31 0.49
N ARG A 216 22.93 20.71 1.66
CA ARG A 216 24.32 20.41 2.10
C ARG A 216 25.05 19.47 1.13
N TYR A 217 24.35 18.45 0.64
CA TYR A 217 24.92 17.50 -0.31
C TYR A 217 25.21 18.15 -1.67
N VAL A 218 24.25 18.93 -2.17
CA VAL A 218 24.40 19.73 -3.39
C VAL A 218 25.61 20.66 -3.28
N GLU A 219 25.71 21.44 -2.20
CA GLU A 219 26.84 22.35 -1.95
C GLU A 219 28.19 21.59 -1.90
N GLN A 220 28.22 20.37 -1.35
CA GLN A 220 29.43 19.54 -1.31
C GLN A 220 29.87 19.13 -2.73
N VAL A 221 28.92 18.68 -3.55
CA VAL A 221 29.19 18.28 -4.94
C VAL A 221 29.61 19.48 -5.77
N GLU A 222 28.92 20.61 -5.65
CA GLU A 222 29.28 21.87 -6.34
C GLU A 222 30.70 22.32 -5.98
N ARG A 223 31.08 22.29 -4.70
CA ARG A 223 32.46 22.60 -4.27
C ARG A 223 33.48 21.63 -4.85
N GLY A 224 33.19 20.32 -4.87
CA GLY A 224 34.09 19.32 -5.44
C GLY A 224 34.25 19.43 -6.96
N LEU A 225 33.21 19.89 -7.66
CA LEU A 225 33.27 20.17 -9.10
C LEU A 225 34.01 21.46 -9.42
N ALA A 226 33.91 22.48 -8.56
CA ALA A 226 34.58 23.76 -8.74
C ALA A 226 36.12 23.63 -8.85
N ASP A 227 36.71 22.61 -8.21
CA ASP A 227 38.14 22.27 -8.34
C ASP A 227 38.54 21.94 -9.79
N HIS A 228 37.61 21.48 -10.63
CA HIS A 228 37.84 21.09 -12.02
C HIS A 228 37.28 22.10 -13.02
N ASN A 229 36.07 22.60 -12.79
CA ASN A 229 35.46 23.67 -13.56
C ASN A 229 34.42 24.43 -12.72
N PRO A 230 34.66 25.70 -12.34
CA PRO A 230 33.72 26.50 -11.56
C PRO A 230 32.41 26.82 -12.29
N ASN A 231 32.35 26.63 -13.61
CA ASN A 231 31.15 26.83 -14.43
C ASN A 231 30.45 25.52 -14.81
N ALA A 232 30.82 24.38 -14.21
CA ALA A 232 30.14 23.12 -14.48
C ALA A 232 28.66 23.20 -14.08
N ARG A 233 27.76 22.83 -15.00
CA ARG A 233 26.32 22.82 -14.73
C ARG A 233 25.95 21.54 -14.00
N LEU A 234 25.27 21.66 -12.86
CA LEU A 234 24.81 20.54 -12.04
C LEU A 234 23.28 20.47 -12.01
N TRP A 235 22.74 19.31 -12.40
CA TRP A 235 21.30 19.03 -12.40
C TRP A 235 20.98 17.77 -11.63
N PHE A 236 19.82 17.77 -11.00
CA PHE A 236 19.29 16.64 -10.26
C PHE A 236 18.05 16.07 -10.92
N MET A 237 17.94 14.74 -10.89
CA MET A 237 16.74 14.01 -11.27
C MET A 237 15.65 14.23 -10.21
N GLN A 238 14.43 14.52 -10.66
CA GLN A 238 13.24 14.61 -9.81
C GLN A 238 12.41 13.32 -9.90
N SER A 239 11.55 13.10 -8.91
CA SER A 239 10.60 11.98 -8.84
C SER A 239 9.62 11.90 -10.03
N ASN A 240 9.41 13.02 -10.74
CA ASN A 240 8.56 13.10 -11.93
C ASN A 240 9.29 12.71 -13.24
N GLY A 241 10.58 12.39 -13.18
CA GLY A 241 11.42 12.04 -14.33
C GLY A 241 12.06 13.24 -15.06
N GLY A 242 11.87 14.45 -14.55
CA GLY A 242 12.48 15.67 -15.05
C GLY A 242 13.81 16.02 -14.38
N LEU A 243 14.62 16.83 -15.05
CA LEU A 243 15.80 17.46 -14.47
C LEU A 243 15.48 18.83 -13.89
N VAL A 244 16.10 19.16 -12.76
CA VAL A 244 16.06 20.47 -12.12
C VAL A 244 17.48 20.94 -11.77
N ARG A 245 17.70 22.26 -11.70
CA ARG A 245 18.97 22.80 -11.21
C ARG A 245 19.20 22.43 -9.74
N ALA A 246 20.46 22.23 -9.39
CA ALA A 246 20.95 22.05 -8.02
C ALA A 246 20.30 22.98 -6.96
N ALA A 247 20.20 24.28 -7.27
CA ALA A 247 19.66 25.28 -6.35
C ALA A 247 18.16 25.14 -6.06
N ASP A 248 17.41 24.56 -6.99
CA ASP A 248 15.95 24.46 -6.95
C ASP A 248 15.48 23.05 -6.55
N PHE A 249 16.41 22.15 -6.22
CA PHE A 249 16.12 20.78 -5.84
C PHE A 249 15.58 20.70 -4.41
N GLN A 250 14.30 20.36 -4.28
CA GLN A 250 13.58 20.32 -3.01
C GLN A 250 13.40 18.90 -2.46
N GLY A 251 13.18 18.80 -1.15
CA GLY A 251 13.01 17.55 -0.41
C GLY A 251 11.89 16.68 -0.93
N LYS A 252 10.75 17.28 -1.31
CA LYS A 252 9.62 16.53 -1.86
C LYS A 252 9.90 15.86 -3.21
N ASP A 253 10.84 16.40 -4.01
CA ASP A 253 11.08 15.98 -5.39
C ASP A 253 12.25 14.98 -5.51
N CYS A 254 12.95 14.67 -4.41
CA CYS A 254 14.11 13.78 -4.46
C CYS A 254 13.75 12.29 -4.34
N ILE A 255 12.56 12.01 -3.81
CA ILE A 255 12.18 10.66 -3.37
C ILE A 255 11.96 9.78 -4.59
N LEU A 256 12.63 8.63 -4.67
CA LEU A 256 12.65 7.76 -5.85
C LEU A 256 13.25 8.41 -7.12
N SER A 257 14.10 9.44 -7.00
CA SER A 257 14.79 10.07 -8.15
C SER A 257 15.74 9.12 -8.90
N GLY A 258 16.42 8.19 -8.22
CA GLY A 258 17.26 7.17 -8.86
C GLY A 258 16.46 6.25 -9.79
N PRO A 259 15.45 5.52 -9.26
CA PRO A 259 14.55 4.67 -10.05
C PRO A 259 13.85 5.42 -11.19
N ALA A 260 13.56 6.70 -10.99
CA ALA A 260 13.02 7.57 -12.04
C ALA A 260 13.94 7.65 -13.27
N GLY A 261 15.25 7.84 -13.06
CA GLY A 261 16.25 7.76 -14.13
C GLY A 261 16.24 6.40 -14.83
N GLY A 262 16.11 5.31 -14.07
CA GLY A 262 15.98 3.94 -14.60
C GLY A 262 14.83 3.77 -15.57
N LEU A 263 13.63 4.26 -15.21
CA LEU A 263 12.45 4.21 -16.07
C LEU A 263 12.64 5.02 -17.36
N ILE A 264 13.20 6.24 -17.27
CA ILE A 264 13.49 7.05 -18.45
C ILE A 264 14.47 6.31 -19.39
N GLY A 265 15.52 5.71 -18.83
CA GLY A 265 16.46 4.88 -19.56
C GLY A 265 15.77 3.69 -20.24
N ALA A 266 14.97 2.94 -19.49
CA ALA A 266 14.20 1.77 -19.97
C ALA A 266 13.27 2.13 -21.14
N VAL A 267 12.55 3.25 -21.05
CA VAL A 267 11.69 3.76 -22.13
C VAL A 267 12.50 4.12 -23.37
N ALA A 268 13.61 4.84 -23.19
CA ALA A 268 14.44 5.27 -24.32
C ALA A 268 15.07 4.09 -25.08
N VAL A 269 15.63 3.10 -24.36
CA VAL A 269 16.25 1.92 -24.99
C VAL A 269 15.20 1.02 -25.63
N SER A 270 14.03 0.86 -24.99
CA SER A 270 12.94 0.07 -25.55
C SER A 270 12.38 0.69 -26.82
N ARG A 271 12.22 2.02 -26.86
CA ARG A 271 11.77 2.73 -28.07
C ARG A 271 12.75 2.57 -29.23
N ARG A 272 14.06 2.62 -28.97
CA ARG A 272 15.11 2.34 -29.97
C ARG A 272 15.05 0.90 -30.49
N ALA A 273 14.68 -0.06 -29.63
CA ALA A 273 14.46 -1.45 -30.00
C ALA A 273 13.08 -1.72 -30.66
N GLY A 274 12.26 -0.68 -30.91
CA GLY A 274 10.93 -0.82 -31.52
C GLY A 274 9.84 -1.34 -30.58
N LEU A 275 10.04 -1.27 -29.27
CA LEU A 275 9.11 -1.72 -28.23
C LEU A 275 8.47 -0.51 -27.54
N SER A 276 7.16 -0.35 -27.69
CA SER A 276 6.40 0.79 -27.13
C SER A 276 5.67 0.47 -25.82
N LYS A 277 5.43 -0.81 -25.53
CA LYS A 277 4.74 -1.31 -24.33
C LYS A 277 5.71 -2.14 -23.50
N ILE A 278 6.07 -1.65 -22.32
CA ILE A 278 7.06 -2.31 -21.45
C ILE A 278 6.63 -2.37 -19.99
N ILE A 279 7.16 -3.37 -19.29
CA ILE A 279 7.33 -3.36 -17.84
C ILE A 279 8.82 -3.14 -17.57
N ALA A 280 9.16 -2.04 -16.91
CA ALA A 280 10.49 -1.76 -16.41
C ALA A 280 10.70 -2.56 -15.11
N PHE A 281 11.84 -3.24 -15.01
CA PHE A 281 12.20 -4.09 -13.86
C PHE A 281 13.67 -3.86 -13.52
N ASP A 282 13.91 -3.11 -12.44
CA ASP A 282 15.23 -2.88 -11.85
C ASP A 282 15.42 -3.79 -10.65
N MET A 283 16.41 -4.67 -10.64
CA MET A 283 16.70 -5.47 -9.46
C MET A 283 18.15 -5.28 -9.01
N GLY A 284 18.27 -4.76 -7.79
CA GLY A 284 19.54 -4.56 -7.09
C GLY A 284 19.81 -5.61 -6.01
N GLY A 285 20.69 -5.25 -5.06
CA GLY A 285 21.02 -6.10 -3.93
C GLY A 285 19.96 -6.10 -2.82
N THR A 286 19.25 -5.00 -2.60
CA THR A 286 18.31 -4.84 -1.49
C THR A 286 16.84 -4.86 -1.92
N SER A 287 16.55 -4.33 -3.09
CA SER A 287 15.19 -4.09 -3.56
C SER A 287 15.06 -4.27 -5.07
N THR A 288 13.82 -4.33 -5.52
CA THR A 288 13.42 -4.33 -6.93
C THR A 288 12.44 -3.19 -7.17
N ASP A 289 12.68 -2.37 -8.19
CA ASP A 289 11.77 -1.30 -8.62
C ASP A 289 11.07 -1.70 -9.93
N VAL A 290 9.74 -1.62 -9.96
CA VAL A 290 8.93 -1.95 -11.13
C VAL A 290 8.04 -0.81 -11.57
N ALA A 291 7.91 -0.63 -12.88
CA ALA A 291 7.05 0.40 -13.46
C ALA A 291 6.43 -0.04 -14.79
N HIS A 292 5.25 0.47 -15.09
CA HIS A 292 4.53 0.22 -16.34
C HIS A 292 4.66 1.43 -17.28
N HIS A 293 4.84 1.17 -18.57
CA HIS A 293 4.84 2.19 -19.62
C HIS A 293 4.17 1.69 -20.90
N ALA A 294 3.19 2.45 -21.40
CA ALA A 294 2.47 2.18 -22.63
C ALA A 294 2.25 3.46 -23.45
N GLY A 295 3.36 4.09 -23.89
CA GLY A 295 3.35 5.33 -24.67
C GLY A 295 3.38 6.62 -23.84
N GLU A 296 2.96 6.56 -22.57
CA GLU A 296 3.04 7.66 -21.60
C GLU A 296 3.67 7.20 -20.28
N LEU A 297 4.24 8.17 -19.54
CA LEU A 297 4.78 7.95 -18.20
C LEU A 297 3.65 8.02 -17.18
N GLU A 298 3.31 6.89 -16.56
CA GLU A 298 2.32 6.85 -15.50
C GLU A 298 2.77 7.59 -14.25
N ARG A 299 1.82 8.21 -13.56
CA ARG A 299 2.07 8.96 -12.32
C ARG A 299 1.15 8.51 -11.19
N SER A 300 1.68 8.58 -9.97
CA SER A 300 0.89 8.52 -8.75
C SER A 300 0.97 9.87 -8.05
N CYS A 301 -0.17 10.36 -7.56
CA CYS A 301 -0.24 11.58 -6.75
C CYS A 301 -0.31 11.29 -5.25
N ASP A 302 -0.53 10.03 -4.86
CA ASP A 302 -0.61 9.59 -3.46
C ASP A 302 0.35 8.42 -3.26
N SER A 303 1.20 8.53 -2.24
CA SER A 303 2.16 7.49 -1.88
C SER A 303 2.46 7.53 -0.38
N GLU A 304 3.00 6.43 0.14
CA GLU A 304 3.47 6.34 1.52
C GLU A 304 4.87 5.75 1.53
N ILE A 305 5.83 6.49 2.10
CA ILE A 305 7.25 6.10 2.12
C ILE A 305 7.78 6.32 3.53
N ALA A 306 8.37 5.27 4.12
CA ALA A 306 8.84 5.28 5.52
C ALA A 306 7.76 5.68 6.55
N GLY A 307 6.48 5.42 6.25
CA GLY A 307 5.33 5.83 7.05
C GLY A 307 4.93 7.30 6.93
N ALA A 308 5.57 8.08 6.05
CA ALA A 308 5.18 9.44 5.71
C ALA A 308 4.30 9.44 4.46
N ARG A 309 3.17 10.15 4.52
CA ARG A 309 2.23 10.25 3.39
C ARG A 309 2.62 11.41 2.49
N ILE A 310 2.84 11.14 1.21
CA ILE A 310 3.35 12.12 0.25
C ILE A 310 2.33 12.28 -0.87
N ARG A 311 1.91 13.53 -1.09
CA ARG A 311 0.91 13.94 -2.08
C ARG A 311 1.52 14.85 -3.16
N VAL A 312 2.42 14.28 -3.95
CA VAL A 312 3.12 14.98 -5.06
C VAL A 312 3.09 14.07 -6.29
N PRO A 313 2.92 14.62 -7.51
CA PRO A 313 3.02 13.83 -8.73
C PRO A 313 4.42 13.22 -8.88
N MET A 314 4.49 11.90 -8.79
CA MET A 314 5.71 11.14 -8.98
C MET A 314 5.45 10.06 -10.02
N MET A 315 6.49 9.61 -10.73
CA MET A 315 6.32 8.46 -11.61
C MET A 315 5.86 7.25 -10.80
N ALA A 316 4.94 6.48 -11.37
CA ALA A 316 4.31 5.34 -10.72
C ALA A 316 5.27 4.14 -10.66
N ILE A 317 6.28 4.25 -9.81
CA ILE A 317 7.29 3.22 -9.53
C ILE A 317 6.89 2.52 -8.23
N HIS A 318 6.84 1.20 -8.26
CA HIS A 318 6.55 0.38 -7.11
C HIS A 318 7.80 -0.40 -6.69
N THR A 319 8.27 -0.15 -5.47
CA THR A 319 9.42 -0.85 -4.90
C THR A 319 8.99 -2.10 -4.15
N VAL A 320 9.75 -3.17 -4.30
CA VAL A 320 9.57 -4.46 -3.63
C VAL A 320 10.80 -4.76 -2.79
N ALA A 321 10.59 -5.24 -1.56
CA ALA A 321 11.65 -5.72 -0.67
C ALA A 321 12.17 -7.12 -1.09
N ALA A 322 12.52 -7.25 -2.37
CA ALA A 322 13.10 -8.44 -2.95
C ALA A 322 14.32 -8.02 -3.78
N GLY A 323 15.50 -8.53 -3.44
CA GLY A 323 16.76 -8.25 -4.12
C GLY A 323 17.74 -9.40 -3.95
N GLY A 324 18.96 -9.28 -4.49
CA GLY A 324 19.97 -10.34 -4.36
C GLY A 324 20.32 -10.72 -2.90
N GLY A 325 20.27 -9.76 -1.99
CA GLY A 325 20.54 -9.92 -0.55
C GLY A 325 19.32 -10.26 0.29
N SER A 326 18.15 -10.51 -0.28
CA SER A 326 16.97 -10.93 0.50
C SER A 326 17.22 -12.25 1.22
N ILE A 327 16.94 -12.30 2.51
CA ILE A 327 17.27 -13.43 3.39
C ILE A 327 16.30 -14.60 3.17
N LEU A 328 16.81 -15.83 3.21
CA LEU A 328 16.04 -17.07 3.06
C LEU A 328 15.63 -17.64 4.44
N HIS A 329 14.33 -17.85 4.65
CA HIS A 329 13.75 -18.35 5.90
C HIS A 329 12.93 -19.63 5.68
N PHE A 330 12.95 -20.53 6.66
CA PHE A 330 12.09 -21.72 6.74
C PHE A 330 11.50 -21.80 8.14
N ASP A 331 10.17 -21.85 8.24
CA ASP A 331 9.41 -21.82 9.50
C ASP A 331 8.98 -23.20 10.01
N GLY A 332 9.48 -24.27 9.38
CA GLY A 332 9.12 -25.65 9.68
C GLY A 332 8.08 -26.24 8.72
N GLN A 333 7.34 -25.43 7.97
CA GLN A 333 6.37 -25.92 6.98
C GLN A 333 6.44 -25.25 5.61
N ARG A 334 6.86 -23.98 5.50
CA ARG A 334 6.93 -23.24 4.23
C ARG A 334 8.22 -22.43 4.09
N TYR A 335 8.51 -22.05 2.85
CA TYR A 335 9.66 -21.21 2.50
C TYR A 335 9.25 -19.74 2.49
N ARG A 336 10.13 -18.85 2.95
CA ARG A 336 9.94 -17.39 2.91
C ARG A 336 11.23 -16.70 2.44
N VAL A 337 11.08 -15.64 1.64
CA VAL A 337 12.18 -14.81 1.17
C VAL A 337 11.90 -13.36 1.53
N GLY A 338 12.80 -12.73 2.30
CA GLY A 338 12.63 -11.36 2.79
C GLY A 338 11.48 -11.18 3.81
N PRO A 339 11.07 -9.94 4.11
CA PRO A 339 11.49 -8.68 3.48
C PRO A 339 12.89 -8.21 3.91
N ASP A 340 13.46 -8.82 4.94
CA ASP A 340 14.78 -8.47 5.45
C ASP A 340 15.87 -8.72 4.39
N SER A 341 16.87 -7.83 4.38
CA SER A 341 18.00 -7.90 3.47
C SER A 341 19.32 -7.90 4.24
N ALA A 342 20.27 -8.72 3.78
CA ALA A 342 21.63 -8.72 4.30
C ALA A 342 22.46 -7.51 3.84
N GLY A 343 21.95 -6.72 2.87
CA GLY A 343 22.65 -5.57 2.30
C GLY A 343 24.00 -5.95 1.68
N ALA A 344 24.99 -5.07 1.79
CA ALA A 344 26.39 -5.37 1.45
C ALA A 344 27.28 -5.64 2.68
N ASN A 345 26.77 -5.38 3.88
CA ASN A 345 27.47 -5.63 5.15
C ASN A 345 26.42 -6.00 6.23
N PRO A 346 26.43 -7.24 6.78
CA PRO A 346 27.39 -8.32 6.49
C PRO A 346 27.27 -8.90 5.06
N GLY A 347 26.18 -8.64 4.35
CA GLY A 347 25.95 -9.15 2.99
C GLY A 347 25.56 -10.63 2.96
N PRO A 348 25.37 -11.22 1.76
CA PRO A 348 25.21 -12.65 1.55
C PRO A 348 26.26 -13.52 2.26
N ALA A 349 25.92 -14.77 2.58
CA ALA A 349 26.87 -15.69 3.21
C ALA A 349 28.16 -15.85 2.39
N CYS A 350 28.05 -15.88 1.07
CA CYS A 350 29.19 -15.97 0.16
C CYS A 350 30.17 -14.78 0.22
N TYR A 351 29.81 -13.66 0.85
CA TYR A 351 30.67 -12.47 0.97
C TYR A 351 31.75 -12.59 2.05
N ARG A 352 31.78 -13.69 2.81
CA ARG A 352 32.81 -13.98 3.84
C ARG A 352 32.82 -13.00 5.03
N ARG A 353 31.66 -12.45 5.41
CA ARG A 353 31.51 -11.51 6.56
C ARG A 353 30.48 -11.98 7.61
N GLY A 354 30.14 -13.26 7.63
CA GLY A 354 29.21 -13.84 8.60
C GLY A 354 27.72 -13.55 8.31
N GLY A 355 27.38 -13.32 7.04
CA GLY A 355 26.02 -13.09 6.58
C GLY A 355 25.14 -14.35 6.48
N PRO A 356 23.80 -14.21 6.42
CA PRO A 356 22.87 -15.32 6.27
C PRO A 356 22.76 -15.81 4.81
N LEU A 357 22.06 -16.93 4.58
CA LEU A 357 21.71 -17.38 3.22
C LEU A 357 20.74 -16.39 2.55
N THR A 358 21.03 -16.04 1.29
CA THR A 358 20.30 -15.06 0.48
C THR A 358 20.00 -15.56 -0.94
N VAL A 359 19.24 -14.77 -1.72
CA VAL A 359 18.97 -15.03 -3.15
C VAL A 359 20.27 -15.14 -3.98
N THR A 360 21.28 -14.32 -3.69
CA THR A 360 22.60 -14.39 -4.34
C THR A 360 23.30 -15.72 -4.02
N ASP A 361 23.21 -16.21 -2.79
CA ASP A 361 23.77 -17.52 -2.41
C ASP A 361 23.07 -18.66 -3.15
N ALA A 362 21.75 -18.57 -3.34
CA ALA A 362 21.00 -19.53 -4.15
C ALA A 362 21.47 -19.51 -5.62
N ASN A 363 21.58 -18.34 -6.25
CA ASN A 363 22.08 -18.24 -7.63
C ASN A 363 23.52 -18.77 -7.77
N LEU A 364 24.37 -18.53 -6.77
CA LEU A 364 25.75 -19.05 -6.74
C LEU A 364 25.76 -20.58 -6.66
N LEU A 365 24.96 -21.19 -5.77
CA LEU A 365 24.87 -22.65 -5.64
C LEU A 365 24.38 -23.32 -6.94
N LEU A 366 23.41 -22.71 -7.61
CA LEU A 366 22.83 -23.23 -8.86
C LEU A 366 23.70 -22.98 -10.11
N GLY A 367 24.92 -22.46 -9.94
CA GLY A 367 25.86 -22.22 -11.03
C GLY A 367 25.48 -21.05 -11.96
N LYS A 368 24.51 -20.22 -11.56
CA LYS A 368 24.06 -19.06 -12.36
C LYS A 368 25.04 -17.87 -12.30
N LEU A 369 26.05 -17.92 -11.43
CA LEU A 369 27.07 -16.88 -11.23
C LEU A 369 28.50 -17.45 -11.39
N PRO A 370 28.93 -17.84 -12.60
CA PRO A 370 30.21 -18.52 -12.82
C PRO A 370 31.45 -17.61 -12.74
N ASP A 371 31.32 -16.31 -13.03
CA ASP A 371 32.43 -15.34 -13.02
C ASP A 371 32.04 -14.15 -12.13
N PHE A 372 32.36 -14.26 -10.84
CA PHE A 372 31.99 -13.27 -9.81
C PHE A 372 33.25 -12.57 -9.28
N PRO A 373 33.26 -11.24 -9.11
CA PRO A 373 34.48 -10.50 -8.76
C PRO A 373 35.14 -10.96 -7.46
N ALA A 374 36.47 -11.08 -7.47
CA ALA A 374 37.27 -11.39 -6.29
C ALA A 374 37.52 -10.14 -5.43
N VAL A 375 36.48 -9.70 -4.72
CA VAL A 375 36.49 -8.47 -3.91
C VAL A 375 36.17 -8.71 -2.43
N PHE A 376 36.18 -9.97 -1.98
CA PHE A 376 35.78 -10.38 -0.64
C PHE A 376 36.96 -10.74 0.26
N GLY A 377 36.66 -11.04 1.53
CA GLY A 377 37.67 -11.37 2.53
C GLY A 377 38.37 -10.16 3.14
N PRO A 378 39.27 -10.38 4.11
CA PRO A 378 39.89 -9.30 4.90
C PRO A 378 40.70 -8.29 4.06
N ASN A 379 41.24 -8.74 2.92
CA ASN A 379 42.07 -7.93 2.03
C ASN A 379 41.33 -7.48 0.74
N GLY A 380 40.07 -7.90 0.55
CA GLY A 380 39.26 -7.51 -0.61
C GLY A 380 39.72 -8.09 -1.95
N ASP A 381 40.28 -9.30 -1.95
CA ASP A 381 40.91 -9.96 -3.10
C ASP A 381 40.46 -11.44 -3.28
N MET A 382 39.51 -11.92 -2.46
CA MET A 382 39.04 -13.30 -2.50
C MET A 382 37.74 -13.45 -3.31
N PRO A 383 37.54 -14.60 -3.99
CA PRO A 383 36.27 -14.94 -4.64
C PRO A 383 35.16 -15.26 -3.61
N PRO A 384 33.87 -15.29 -4.04
CA PRO A 384 32.78 -15.69 -3.16
C PRO A 384 32.97 -17.12 -2.63
N ASP A 385 32.46 -17.37 -1.42
CA ASP A 385 32.60 -18.66 -0.74
C ASP A 385 31.51 -19.66 -1.13
N LEU A 386 31.70 -20.35 -2.26
CA LEU A 386 30.78 -21.39 -2.72
C LEU A 386 30.72 -22.59 -1.77
N ASP A 387 31.82 -22.94 -1.10
CA ASP A 387 31.86 -24.12 -0.23
C ASP A 387 31.07 -23.88 1.05
N LEU A 388 31.18 -22.68 1.65
CA LEU A 388 30.32 -22.26 2.75
C LEU A 388 28.83 -22.33 2.36
N VAL A 389 28.48 -21.82 1.18
CA VAL A 389 27.09 -21.84 0.70
C VAL A 389 26.58 -23.27 0.54
N LYS A 390 27.37 -24.19 -0.02
CA LYS A 390 27.01 -25.62 -0.12
C LYS A 390 26.76 -26.24 1.25
N THR A 391 27.62 -25.98 2.23
CA THR A 391 27.45 -26.47 3.61
C THR A 391 26.14 -25.97 4.21
N LEU A 392 25.88 -24.67 4.13
CA LEU A 392 24.67 -24.08 4.71
C LEU A 392 23.38 -24.59 4.05
N PHE A 393 23.37 -24.77 2.72
CA PHE A 393 22.21 -25.36 2.04
C PHE A 393 22.03 -26.86 2.32
N ALA A 394 23.11 -27.62 2.53
CA ALA A 394 23.03 -29.01 2.96
C ALA A 394 22.42 -29.13 4.37
N GLU A 395 22.86 -28.30 5.31
CA GLU A 395 22.26 -28.23 6.65
C GLU A 395 20.78 -27.84 6.60
N LEU A 396 20.43 -26.89 5.73
CA LEU A 396 19.05 -26.47 5.53
C LEU A 396 18.18 -27.58 4.93
N ALA A 397 18.68 -28.30 3.93
CA ALA A 397 17.99 -29.44 3.32
C ALA A 397 17.74 -30.57 4.33
N GLU A 398 18.75 -30.91 5.15
CA GLU A 398 18.60 -31.89 6.22
C GLU A 398 17.58 -31.45 7.29
N ARG A 399 17.56 -30.16 7.63
CA ARG A 399 16.54 -29.61 8.53
C ARG A 399 15.14 -29.78 7.95
N ILE A 400 14.94 -29.41 6.68
CA ILE A 400 13.64 -29.53 5.98
C ILE A 400 13.23 -31.01 5.89
N HIS A 401 14.17 -31.91 5.60
CA HIS A 401 13.92 -33.35 5.55
C HIS A 401 13.44 -33.89 6.89
N ARG A 402 14.11 -33.52 7.98
CA ARG A 402 13.73 -33.95 9.34
C ARG A 402 12.35 -33.44 9.75
N GLU A 403 11.98 -32.22 9.34
CA GLU A 403 10.76 -31.55 9.81
C GLU A 403 9.53 -31.85 8.94
N THR A 404 9.70 -32.04 7.64
CA THR A 404 8.58 -32.24 6.69
C THR A 404 8.59 -33.61 5.99
N GLY A 405 9.70 -34.36 6.08
CA GLY A 405 9.91 -35.60 5.34
C GLY A 405 10.26 -35.40 3.86
N ASP A 406 10.40 -34.16 3.41
CA ASP A 406 10.80 -33.79 2.05
C ASP A 406 12.24 -34.21 1.76
N ARG A 407 12.49 -34.81 0.60
CA ARG A 407 13.80 -35.39 0.23
C ARG A 407 14.57 -34.55 -0.79
N ARG A 408 14.14 -33.31 -1.03
CA ARG A 408 14.83 -32.39 -1.95
C ARG A 408 16.28 -32.16 -1.53
N GLY A 409 17.19 -32.25 -2.49
CA GLY A 409 18.60 -31.93 -2.30
C GLY A 409 18.85 -30.42 -2.15
N PRO A 410 20.08 -30.01 -1.76
CA PRO A 410 20.46 -28.61 -1.56
C PRO A 410 20.12 -27.70 -2.75
N GLU A 411 20.35 -28.17 -3.98
CA GLU A 411 20.07 -27.45 -5.22
C GLU A 411 18.56 -27.24 -5.42
N GLN A 412 17.75 -28.26 -5.14
CA GLN A 412 16.29 -28.17 -5.25
C GLN A 412 15.71 -27.24 -4.17
N VAL A 413 16.29 -27.23 -2.98
CA VAL A 413 15.92 -26.27 -1.92
C VAL A 413 16.23 -24.84 -2.37
N ALA A 414 17.43 -24.58 -2.90
CA ALA A 414 17.80 -23.27 -3.43
C ALA A 414 16.89 -22.84 -4.60
N ALA A 415 16.59 -23.73 -5.54
CA ALA A 415 15.64 -23.46 -6.63
C ALA A 415 14.22 -23.18 -6.13
N GLY A 416 13.80 -23.83 -5.05
CA GLY A 416 12.53 -23.56 -4.36
C GLY A 416 12.47 -22.13 -3.79
N PHE A 417 13.53 -21.67 -3.14
CA PHE A 417 13.62 -20.28 -2.67
C PHE A 417 13.60 -19.26 -3.81
N LEU A 418 14.30 -19.53 -4.91
CA LEU A 418 14.22 -18.66 -6.10
C LEU A 418 12.80 -18.61 -6.67
N SER A 419 12.08 -19.73 -6.66
CA SER A 419 10.69 -19.78 -7.12
C SER A 419 9.76 -18.91 -6.26
N VAL A 420 9.96 -18.90 -4.92
CA VAL A 420 9.24 -18.00 -4.01
C VAL A 420 9.61 -16.53 -4.26
N ALA A 421 10.90 -16.21 -4.46
CA ALA A 421 11.34 -14.86 -4.80
C ALA A 421 10.72 -14.36 -6.12
N ILE A 422 10.68 -15.22 -7.14
CA ILE A 422 10.07 -14.92 -8.45
C ILE A 422 8.56 -14.69 -8.31
N GLU A 423 7.86 -15.48 -7.48
CA GLU A 423 6.43 -15.26 -7.24
C GLU A 423 6.19 -13.89 -6.60
N ASN A 424 6.94 -13.53 -5.55
CA ASN A 424 6.83 -12.24 -4.88
C ASN A 424 7.06 -11.06 -5.85
N MET A 425 8.06 -11.16 -6.72
CA MET A 425 8.33 -10.15 -7.76
C MET A 425 7.23 -10.10 -8.83
N ALA A 426 6.73 -11.26 -9.28
CA ALA A 426 5.66 -11.35 -10.27
C ALA A 426 4.36 -10.73 -9.75
N GLU A 427 4.05 -10.90 -8.48
CA GLU A 427 2.87 -10.31 -7.86
C GLU A 427 2.93 -8.80 -7.76
N ALA A 428 4.10 -8.25 -7.40
CA ALA A 428 4.29 -6.81 -7.43
C ALA A 428 4.09 -6.23 -8.84
N ILE A 429 4.56 -6.92 -9.88
CA ILE A 429 4.31 -6.53 -11.27
C ILE A 429 2.81 -6.61 -11.59
N LYS A 430 2.11 -7.68 -11.19
CA LYS A 430 0.64 -7.79 -11.38
C LYS A 430 -0.12 -6.67 -10.69
N LYS A 431 0.34 -6.22 -9.52
CA LYS A 431 -0.26 -5.11 -8.76
C LYS A 431 -0.21 -3.78 -9.53
N ILE A 432 0.89 -3.51 -10.23
CA ILE A 432 0.99 -2.29 -11.05
C ILE A 432 0.40 -2.45 -12.46
N SER A 433 0.08 -3.68 -12.89
CA SER A 433 -0.33 -3.97 -14.27
C SER A 433 -1.72 -4.61 -14.41
N VAL A 434 -1.86 -5.89 -14.10
CA VAL A 434 -3.10 -6.67 -14.24
C VAL A 434 -4.24 -6.08 -13.41
N GLN A 435 -3.95 -5.61 -12.19
CA GLN A 435 -4.94 -4.91 -11.37
C GLN A 435 -5.48 -3.63 -12.03
N LYS A 436 -4.70 -3.03 -12.94
CA LYS A 436 -5.12 -1.88 -13.72
C LYS A 436 -5.81 -2.23 -15.04
N GLY A 437 -5.92 -3.51 -15.39
CA GLY A 437 -6.58 -4.00 -16.60
C GLY A 437 -5.64 -4.22 -17.79
N TYR A 438 -4.32 -4.25 -17.61
CA TYR A 438 -3.37 -4.47 -18.71
C TYR A 438 -3.14 -5.96 -19.01
N HIS A 439 -3.07 -6.30 -20.30
CA HIS A 439 -2.75 -7.65 -20.78
C HIS A 439 -1.25 -7.80 -21.05
N LEU A 440 -0.52 -8.41 -20.10
CA LEU A 440 0.95 -8.50 -20.13
C LEU A 440 1.54 -9.24 -21.35
N GLY A 441 0.79 -10.11 -22.02
CA GLY A 441 1.27 -10.81 -23.23
C GLY A 441 1.66 -9.89 -24.39
N GLU A 442 1.15 -8.66 -24.42
CA GLU A 442 1.52 -7.65 -25.43
C GLU A 442 2.81 -6.88 -25.07
N TYR A 443 3.29 -6.99 -23.83
CA TYR A 443 4.37 -6.19 -23.28
C TYR A 443 5.72 -6.92 -23.39
N ALA A 444 6.80 -6.15 -23.34
CA ALA A 444 8.15 -6.67 -23.14
C ALA A 444 8.66 -6.30 -21.74
N LEU A 445 9.42 -7.20 -21.11
CA LEU A 445 10.07 -6.93 -19.82
C LEU A 445 11.41 -6.25 -20.11
N CYS A 446 11.54 -4.96 -19.82
CA CYS A 446 12.82 -4.26 -19.88
C CYS A 446 13.52 -4.46 -18.53
N CYS A 447 14.52 -5.33 -18.52
CA CYS A 447 15.20 -5.77 -17.32
C CYS A 447 16.54 -5.01 -17.18
N TYR A 448 16.80 -4.49 -15.99
CA TYR A 448 18.03 -3.79 -15.65
C TYR A 448 18.36 -3.95 -14.16
N GLY A 449 19.44 -3.31 -13.72
CA GLY A 449 20.05 -3.60 -12.43
C GLY A 449 20.95 -4.83 -12.46
N ALA A 450 21.89 -4.92 -11.52
CA ALA A 450 22.94 -5.93 -11.53
C ALA A 450 22.42 -7.37 -11.27
N ALA A 451 21.28 -7.52 -10.59
CA ALA A 451 20.69 -8.81 -10.26
C ALA A 451 19.51 -9.19 -11.17
N GLY A 452 18.94 -8.25 -11.93
CA GLY A 452 17.69 -8.50 -12.66
C GLY A 452 17.82 -9.55 -13.75
N ALA A 453 18.91 -9.52 -14.52
CA ALA A 453 19.12 -10.43 -15.64
C ALA A 453 19.26 -11.91 -15.23
N GLN A 454 19.50 -12.17 -13.94
CA GLN A 454 19.60 -13.51 -13.36
C GLN A 454 18.23 -14.20 -13.28
N HIS A 455 17.15 -13.41 -13.20
CA HIS A 455 15.78 -13.88 -12.97
C HIS A 455 14.82 -13.58 -14.12
N ALA A 456 15.27 -12.83 -15.14
CA ALA A 456 14.41 -12.23 -16.15
C ALA A 456 13.57 -13.25 -16.95
N CYS A 457 14.17 -14.37 -17.39
CA CYS A 457 13.46 -15.42 -18.13
C CYS A 457 12.34 -16.06 -17.30
N LEU A 458 12.66 -16.48 -16.07
CA LEU A 458 11.70 -17.15 -15.20
C LEU A 458 10.57 -16.20 -14.77
N LEU A 459 10.89 -14.94 -14.52
CA LEU A 459 9.91 -13.90 -14.22
C LEU A 459 8.99 -13.62 -15.41
N ALA A 460 9.54 -13.47 -16.62
CA ALA A 460 8.77 -13.24 -17.84
C ALA A 460 7.85 -14.44 -18.17
N GLU A 461 8.36 -15.67 -18.03
CA GLU A 461 7.57 -16.90 -18.17
C GLU A 461 6.40 -16.91 -17.17
N ARG A 462 6.68 -16.54 -15.90
CA ARG A 462 5.66 -16.49 -14.85
C ARG A 462 4.57 -15.45 -15.09
N LEU A 463 4.91 -14.36 -15.77
CA LEU A 463 3.99 -13.27 -16.13
C LEU A 463 3.31 -13.48 -17.50
N GLY A 464 3.68 -14.53 -18.24
CA GLY A 464 3.19 -14.76 -19.60
C GLY A 464 3.68 -13.73 -20.61
N MET A 465 4.85 -13.13 -20.38
CA MET A 465 5.47 -12.13 -21.24
C MET A 465 6.45 -12.80 -22.22
N PRO A 466 6.27 -12.67 -23.54
CA PRO A 466 7.06 -13.44 -24.52
C PRO A 466 8.44 -12.84 -24.82
N ARG A 467 8.73 -11.62 -24.34
CA ARG A 467 9.90 -10.83 -24.72
C ARG A 467 10.56 -10.19 -23.51
N VAL A 468 11.88 -10.27 -23.43
CA VAL A 468 12.72 -9.57 -22.45
C VAL A 468 13.78 -8.76 -23.20
N LEU A 469 13.98 -7.50 -22.82
CA LEU A 469 15.01 -6.61 -23.37
C LEU A 469 16.07 -6.32 -22.31
N LEU A 470 17.34 -6.49 -22.69
CA LEU A 470 18.51 -6.20 -21.85
C LEU A 470 19.48 -5.29 -22.62
N HIS A 471 19.69 -4.07 -22.14
CA HIS A 471 20.64 -3.11 -22.73
C HIS A 471 22.09 -3.42 -22.27
N PRO A 472 23.15 -3.10 -23.04
CA PRO A 472 24.55 -3.32 -22.60
C PRO A 472 24.93 -2.57 -21.31
N LEU A 473 24.26 -1.45 -21.05
CA LEU A 473 24.41 -0.66 -19.84
C LEU A 473 23.35 -1.00 -18.78
N ALA A 474 22.73 -2.19 -18.83
CA ALA A 474 21.65 -2.58 -17.91
C ALA A 474 22.04 -2.44 -16.43
N GLY A 475 23.27 -2.79 -16.06
CA GLY A 475 23.74 -2.67 -14.67
C GLY A 475 24.01 -1.24 -14.19
N VAL A 476 23.93 -0.24 -15.07
CA VAL A 476 24.07 1.21 -14.78
C VAL A 476 22.99 2.04 -15.51
N LEU A 477 21.86 1.42 -15.84
CA LEU A 477 20.85 2.02 -16.74
C LEU A 477 20.22 3.26 -16.14
N SER A 478 20.08 3.33 -14.82
CA SER A 478 19.55 4.50 -14.12
C SER A 478 20.39 5.75 -14.36
N ALA A 479 21.72 5.63 -14.22
CA ALA A 479 22.64 6.71 -14.57
C ALA A 479 22.56 7.08 -16.06
N TYR A 480 22.51 6.10 -16.96
CA TYR A 480 22.35 6.36 -18.40
C TYR A 480 21.04 7.08 -18.73
N GLY A 481 19.93 6.68 -18.11
CA GLY A 481 18.61 7.29 -18.27
C GLY A 481 18.55 8.73 -17.78
N MET A 482 19.26 9.07 -16.70
CA MET A 482 19.44 10.47 -16.27
C MET A 482 20.15 11.31 -17.34
N GLY A 483 21.11 10.72 -18.04
CA GLY A 483 21.75 11.33 -19.21
C GLY A 483 20.77 11.71 -20.31
N LEU A 484 19.82 10.81 -20.57
CA LEU A 484 18.79 10.94 -21.60
C LEU A 484 17.55 11.75 -21.16
N ALA A 485 17.49 12.18 -19.90
CA ALA A 485 16.32 12.86 -19.40
C ALA A 485 16.21 14.31 -19.91
N ASP A 486 14.96 14.70 -20.14
CA ASP A 486 14.55 16.03 -20.54
C ASP A 486 14.26 16.92 -19.32
N PHE A 487 14.21 18.23 -19.54
CA PHE A 487 13.72 19.17 -18.53
C PHE A 487 12.20 19.15 -18.53
N ARG A 488 11.59 18.96 -17.37
CA ARG A 488 10.13 18.89 -17.22
C ARG A 488 9.68 19.77 -16.08
N VAL A 489 8.75 20.68 -16.36
CA VAL A 489 8.07 21.46 -15.33
C VAL A 489 6.60 21.13 -15.37
N LEU A 490 6.09 20.64 -14.24
CA LEU A 490 4.69 20.29 -14.05
C LEU A 490 4.03 21.33 -13.16
N LYS A 491 2.93 21.92 -13.63
CA LYS A 491 2.10 22.83 -12.84
C LYS A 491 0.68 22.30 -12.80
N GLN A 492 0.11 22.25 -11.61
CA GLN A 492 -1.24 21.75 -11.38
C GLN A 492 -2.05 22.70 -10.51
N ARG A 493 -3.37 22.68 -10.69
CA ARG A 493 -4.32 23.43 -9.88
C ARG A 493 -5.61 22.65 -9.69
N ALA A 494 -6.05 22.53 -8.44
CA ALA A 494 -7.38 22.01 -8.13
C ALA A 494 -8.46 23.06 -8.50
N LEU A 495 -9.52 22.60 -9.18
CA LEU A 495 -10.67 23.42 -9.57
C LEU A 495 -11.94 23.03 -8.81
N GLU A 496 -12.22 21.73 -8.70
CA GLU A 496 -13.42 21.17 -8.06
C GLU A 496 -14.74 21.83 -8.54
N ARG A 497 -14.90 21.95 -9.87
CA ARG A 497 -16.08 22.57 -10.52
C ARG A 497 -16.76 21.60 -11.47
N ARG A 498 -18.06 21.77 -11.73
CA ARG A 498 -18.74 20.98 -12.77
C ARG A 498 -18.23 21.39 -14.15
N TRP A 499 -18.20 20.43 -15.06
CA TRP A 499 -17.84 20.62 -16.46
C TRP A 499 -18.70 21.71 -17.10
N ASP A 500 -20.00 21.71 -16.83
CA ASP A 500 -20.95 22.67 -17.40
C ASP A 500 -20.86 24.08 -16.77
N ASP A 501 -20.19 24.23 -15.62
CA ASP A 501 -20.08 25.50 -14.90
C ASP A 501 -18.89 26.35 -15.38
N ILE A 502 -18.08 25.85 -16.31
CA ILE A 502 -16.88 26.51 -16.81
C ILE A 502 -16.83 26.45 -18.33
N ASP A 503 -16.61 27.61 -18.96
CA ASP A 503 -16.50 27.68 -20.42
C ASP A 503 -15.05 27.40 -20.90
N ALA A 504 -14.92 27.09 -22.19
CA ALA A 504 -13.62 26.81 -22.80
C ALA A 504 -12.65 28.00 -22.71
N ALA A 505 -13.14 29.24 -22.78
CA ALA A 505 -12.30 30.43 -22.72
C ALA A 505 -11.73 30.66 -21.30
N GLU A 506 -12.48 30.31 -20.26
CA GLU A 506 -12.00 30.30 -18.88
C GLU A 506 -10.96 29.19 -18.67
N LEU A 507 -11.21 27.96 -19.14
CA LEU A 507 -10.23 26.88 -19.08
C LEU A 507 -8.94 27.24 -19.82
N ASP A 508 -9.02 27.81 -21.02
CA ASP A 508 -7.87 28.24 -21.80
C ASP A 508 -7.04 29.29 -21.05
N ARG A 509 -7.69 30.27 -20.39
CA ARG A 509 -7.00 31.27 -19.56
C ARG A 509 -6.29 30.64 -18.37
N LEU A 510 -6.91 29.65 -17.72
CA LEU A 510 -6.29 28.94 -16.60
C LEU A 510 -5.09 28.12 -17.04
N PHE A 511 -5.19 27.41 -18.18
CA PHE A 511 -4.06 26.70 -18.77
C PHE A 511 -2.94 27.64 -19.19
N LEU A 512 -3.25 28.78 -19.81
CA LEU A 512 -2.25 29.79 -20.18
C LEU A 512 -1.51 30.36 -18.96
N ALA A 513 -2.19 30.54 -17.82
CA ALA A 513 -1.55 30.98 -16.59
C ALA A 513 -0.56 29.94 -16.04
N LEU A 514 -0.94 28.65 -16.02
CA LEU A 514 -0.05 27.56 -15.60
C LEU A 514 1.12 27.36 -16.59
N GLU A 515 0.86 27.47 -17.89
CA GLU A 515 1.85 27.42 -18.96
C GLU A 515 2.87 28.56 -18.79
N GLY A 516 2.40 29.79 -18.54
CA GLY A 516 3.28 30.93 -18.29
C GLY A 516 4.22 30.72 -17.09
N GLN A 517 3.72 30.12 -16.01
CA GLN A 517 4.54 29.77 -14.84
C GLN A 517 5.57 28.68 -15.18
N ALA A 518 5.17 27.61 -15.86
CA ALA A 518 6.06 26.52 -16.24
C ALA A 518 7.18 27.00 -17.19
N LEU A 519 6.85 27.86 -18.14
CA LEU A 519 7.82 28.46 -19.08
C LEU A 519 8.79 29.42 -18.38
N ALA A 520 8.34 30.18 -17.38
CA ALA A 520 9.22 31.04 -16.60
C ALA A 520 10.27 30.20 -15.85
N GLU A 521 9.85 29.11 -15.21
CA GLU A 521 10.73 28.20 -14.48
C GLU A 521 11.74 27.49 -15.42
N LEU A 522 11.31 27.03 -16.61
CA LEU A 522 12.23 26.46 -17.60
C LEU A 522 13.32 27.46 -18.05
N ARG A 523 12.97 28.74 -18.21
CA ARG A 523 13.94 29.79 -18.57
C ARG A 523 14.93 30.05 -17.44
N GLU A 524 14.47 30.06 -16.18
CA GLU A 524 15.33 30.18 -15.00
C GLU A 524 16.32 29.01 -14.88
N GLN A 525 15.96 27.83 -15.41
CA GLN A 525 16.85 26.68 -15.48
C GLN A 525 17.95 26.77 -16.55
N GLY A 526 17.95 27.82 -17.38
CA GLY A 526 18.94 28.05 -18.43
C GLY A 526 18.80 27.08 -19.61
N VAL A 527 17.60 26.57 -19.85
CA VAL A 527 17.27 25.82 -21.07
C VAL A 527 17.06 26.85 -22.19
N ALA A 528 17.75 26.66 -23.33
CA ALA A 528 17.76 27.61 -24.45
C ALA A 528 16.35 27.81 -25.07
N ASP A 529 16.20 28.80 -25.96
CA ASP A 529 14.96 29.19 -26.68
C ASP A 529 14.31 28.10 -27.57
N SER A 530 14.62 26.81 -27.37
CA SER A 530 13.90 25.72 -28.00
C SER A 530 12.43 25.75 -27.58
N GLU A 531 11.51 25.69 -28.54
CA GLU A 531 10.08 25.68 -28.25
C GLU A 531 9.71 24.40 -27.49
N PRO A 532 9.29 24.49 -26.20
CA PRO A 532 8.99 23.32 -25.40
C PRO A 532 7.66 22.69 -25.83
N ILE A 533 7.58 21.37 -25.74
CA ILE A 533 6.33 20.63 -25.89
C ILE A 533 5.45 20.96 -24.69
N ARG A 534 4.17 21.27 -24.94
CA ARG A 534 3.20 21.62 -23.91
C ARG A 534 2.09 20.59 -23.93
N GLU A 535 1.99 19.82 -22.85
CA GLU A 535 0.91 18.87 -22.66
C GLU A 535 -0.08 19.45 -21.66
N LYS A 536 -1.37 19.49 -22.04
CA LYS A 536 -2.46 20.02 -21.22
C LYS A 536 -3.38 18.86 -20.86
N ARG A 537 -3.70 18.71 -19.57
CA ARG A 537 -4.55 17.62 -19.09
C ARG A 537 -5.60 18.10 -18.11
N LEU A 538 -6.71 17.38 -18.11
CA LEU A 538 -7.84 17.54 -17.20
C LEU A 538 -8.00 16.25 -16.41
N SER A 539 -8.15 16.34 -15.09
CA SER A 539 -8.61 15.20 -14.30
C SER A 539 -10.12 15.32 -14.08
N LEU A 540 -10.88 14.42 -14.71
CA LEU A 540 -12.33 14.41 -14.70
C LEU A 540 -12.87 13.28 -13.82
N ARG A 541 -13.97 13.54 -13.11
CA ARG A 541 -14.71 12.55 -12.32
C ARG A 541 -16.20 12.76 -12.48
N TYR A 542 -17.01 11.72 -12.28
CA TYR A 542 -18.44 11.93 -12.13
C TYR A 542 -18.73 12.59 -10.78
N GLN A 543 -19.74 13.46 -10.73
CA GLN A 543 -20.14 14.11 -9.48
C GLN A 543 -20.48 13.05 -8.42
N GLY A 544 -19.91 13.21 -7.22
CA GLY A 544 -20.03 12.26 -6.13
C GLY A 544 -19.01 11.12 -6.14
N THR A 545 -18.20 10.94 -7.20
CA THR A 545 -17.11 9.94 -7.22
C THR A 545 -15.76 10.60 -6.91
N ASP A 546 -14.87 9.92 -6.18
CA ASP A 546 -13.56 10.52 -5.80
C ASP A 546 -12.38 10.18 -6.71
N THR A 547 -12.55 9.30 -7.70
CA THR A 547 -11.47 8.91 -8.61
C THR A 547 -11.54 9.79 -9.84
N ALA A 548 -10.61 10.73 -9.95
CA ALA A 548 -10.44 11.51 -11.16
C ALA A 548 -9.54 10.75 -12.15
N LEU A 549 -9.97 10.70 -13.40
CA LEU A 549 -9.20 10.14 -14.51
C LEU A 549 -8.61 11.29 -15.32
N SER A 550 -7.30 11.23 -15.54
CA SER A 550 -6.60 12.18 -16.40
C SER A 550 -6.94 11.92 -17.87
N VAL A 551 -7.26 12.98 -18.60
CA VAL A 551 -7.49 12.99 -20.04
C VAL A 551 -6.82 14.20 -20.67
N GLU A 552 -6.36 14.05 -21.91
CA GLU A 552 -5.77 15.13 -22.69
C GLU A 552 -6.81 16.24 -22.95
N TYR A 553 -6.39 17.50 -22.80
CA TYR A 553 -7.25 18.65 -23.09
C TYR A 553 -7.34 18.88 -24.60
N GLY A 554 -8.56 19.10 -25.07
CA GLY A 554 -8.87 19.36 -26.47
C GLY A 554 -10.33 19.77 -26.64
N PRO A 555 -10.90 19.63 -27.84
CA PRO A 555 -12.30 19.91 -28.09
C PRO A 555 -13.22 19.10 -27.15
N ALA A 556 -14.22 19.75 -26.57
CA ALA A 556 -15.10 19.15 -25.55
C ALA A 556 -15.63 17.74 -25.90
N PRO A 557 -16.11 17.43 -27.13
CA PRO A 557 -16.58 16.09 -27.46
C PRO A 557 -15.50 15.00 -27.36
N ALA A 558 -14.25 15.32 -27.71
CA ALA A 558 -13.14 14.37 -27.65
C ALA A 558 -12.72 14.10 -26.20
N VAL A 559 -12.66 15.14 -25.38
CA VAL A 559 -12.33 15.05 -23.95
C VAL A 559 -13.33 14.13 -23.23
N LEU A 560 -14.63 14.36 -23.43
CA LEU A 560 -15.69 13.57 -22.80
C LEU A 560 -15.69 12.11 -23.27
N ALA A 561 -15.53 11.87 -24.57
CA ALA A 561 -15.46 10.51 -25.13
C ALA A 561 -14.25 9.73 -24.59
N ASN A 562 -13.07 10.37 -24.50
CA ASN A 562 -11.87 9.76 -23.93
C ASN A 562 -12.06 9.45 -22.44
N PHE A 563 -12.67 10.36 -21.68
CA PHE A 563 -13.00 10.14 -20.28
C PHE A 563 -13.92 8.93 -20.11
N GLU A 564 -15.01 8.84 -20.86
CA GLU A 564 -15.92 7.70 -20.79
C GLU A 564 -15.26 6.39 -21.23
N GLN A 565 -14.40 6.40 -22.24
CA GLN A 565 -13.66 5.22 -22.65
C GLN A 565 -12.70 4.74 -21.56
N HIS A 566 -11.95 5.66 -20.94
CA HIS A 566 -11.05 5.36 -19.82
C HIS A 566 -11.84 4.84 -18.62
N TYR A 567 -12.97 5.47 -18.32
CA TYR A 567 -13.86 5.08 -17.23
C TYR A 567 -14.43 3.67 -17.44
N ARG A 568 -14.93 3.35 -18.64
CA ARG A 568 -15.45 2.02 -18.97
C ARG A 568 -14.37 0.93 -18.93
N ARG A 569 -13.15 1.20 -19.41
CA ARG A 569 -12.03 0.26 -19.30
C ARG A 569 -11.65 -0.02 -17.85
N ARG A 570 -11.67 1.00 -17.01
CA ARG A 570 -11.24 0.92 -15.61
C ARG A 570 -12.29 0.28 -14.69
N PHE A 571 -13.56 0.63 -14.90
CA PHE A 571 -14.64 0.31 -13.96
C PHE A 571 -15.70 -0.62 -14.57
N GLY A 572 -15.67 -0.87 -15.89
CA GLY A 572 -16.59 -1.78 -16.59
C GLY A 572 -17.91 -1.15 -17.05
N PHE A 573 -18.22 0.09 -16.67
CA PHE A 573 -19.46 0.80 -17.01
C PHE A 573 -19.23 2.32 -17.06
N CYS A 574 -20.22 3.10 -17.51
CA CYS A 574 -20.28 4.58 -17.39
C CYS A 574 -21.65 5.00 -16.84
N TYR A 575 -21.74 6.18 -16.23
CA TYR A 575 -23.03 6.75 -15.82
C TYR A 575 -23.63 7.56 -16.97
N ALA A 576 -24.90 7.31 -17.31
CA ALA A 576 -25.60 8.03 -18.37
C ALA A 576 -26.05 9.43 -17.94
N ASP A 577 -26.55 9.59 -16.71
CA ASP A 577 -27.26 10.81 -16.27
C ASP A 577 -26.50 11.61 -15.18
N ARG A 578 -25.21 11.34 -14.98
CA ARG A 578 -24.43 12.02 -13.92
C ARG A 578 -23.56 13.15 -14.47
N PRO A 579 -23.58 14.34 -13.85
CA PRO A 579 -22.69 15.43 -14.22
C PRO A 579 -21.21 15.04 -14.04
N ILE A 580 -20.35 15.62 -14.88
CA ILE A 580 -18.90 15.47 -14.78
C ILE A 580 -18.33 16.70 -14.06
N CYS A 581 -17.34 16.47 -13.19
CA CYS A 581 -16.60 17.46 -12.44
C CYS A 581 -15.13 17.46 -12.86
N ILE A 582 -14.55 18.65 -12.99
CA ILE A 582 -13.12 18.87 -13.18
C ILE A 582 -12.48 18.96 -11.79
N ALA A 583 -11.73 17.93 -11.41
CA ALA A 583 -11.00 17.90 -10.15
C ALA A 583 -9.78 18.81 -10.23
N THR A 584 -8.92 18.59 -11.22
CA THR A 584 -7.67 19.34 -11.42
C THR A 584 -7.41 19.63 -12.90
N ILE A 585 -6.64 20.69 -13.14
CA ILE A 585 -5.98 20.98 -14.42
C ILE A 585 -4.47 20.86 -14.24
N GLU A 586 -3.79 20.37 -15.28
CA GLU A 586 -2.35 20.14 -15.30
C GLU A 586 -1.75 20.65 -16.62
N VAL A 587 -0.60 21.33 -16.52
CA VAL A 587 0.27 21.67 -17.65
C VAL A 587 1.65 21.08 -17.39
N GLU A 588 2.15 20.33 -18.36
CA GLU A 588 3.53 19.89 -18.40
C GLU A 588 4.24 20.57 -19.58
N CYS A 589 5.34 21.26 -19.28
CA CYS A 589 6.25 21.78 -20.30
C CYS A 589 7.51 20.92 -20.33
N ILE A 590 7.80 20.34 -21.50
CA ILE A 590 8.94 19.45 -21.72
C ILE A 590 9.90 20.14 -22.69
N ALA A 591 11.13 20.38 -22.24
CA ALA A 591 12.19 20.91 -23.07
C ALA A 591 13.30 19.87 -23.22
N ALA A 592 13.65 19.55 -24.46
CA ALA A 592 14.66 18.56 -24.77
C ALA A 592 16.01 18.98 -24.18
N ALA A 593 16.67 18.08 -23.45
CA ALA A 593 18.04 18.32 -23.06
C ALA A 593 18.97 18.18 -24.29
N GLU A 594 20.00 19.01 -24.40
CA GLU A 594 21.08 18.76 -25.36
C GLU A 594 21.76 17.42 -25.00
N GLN A 595 21.54 16.39 -25.83
CA GLN A 595 22.11 15.06 -25.63
C GLN A 595 23.34 14.88 -26.53
N PRO A 596 24.53 14.56 -26.00
CA PRO A 596 25.60 14.05 -26.84
C PRO A 596 25.12 12.74 -27.45
N SER A 597 25.21 12.61 -28.78
CA SER A 597 24.90 11.34 -29.45
C SER A 597 26.00 10.36 -29.10
N PRO A 598 25.72 9.27 -28.36
CA PRO A 598 26.70 8.23 -28.13
C PRO A 598 27.13 7.71 -29.50
N ALA A 599 28.43 7.62 -29.76
CA ALA A 599 28.91 6.99 -30.97
C ALA A 599 28.34 5.57 -31.03
N ALA A 600 27.72 5.18 -32.14
CA ALA A 600 27.35 3.78 -32.33
C ALA A 600 28.64 2.97 -32.20
N PRO A 601 28.69 1.91 -31.36
CA PRO A 601 29.90 1.11 -31.24
C PRO A 601 30.25 0.61 -32.64
N ALA A 602 31.40 1.04 -33.16
CA ALA A 602 31.85 0.58 -34.45
C ALA A 602 32.04 -0.94 -34.35
N ASP A 603 31.30 -1.73 -35.13
CA ASP A 603 31.60 -3.15 -35.36
C ASP A 603 32.84 -3.24 -36.30
N SER A 604 33.92 -2.53 -35.95
CA SER A 604 35.13 -2.43 -36.78
C SER A 604 36.05 -3.64 -36.64
N GLU A 605 35.90 -4.43 -35.58
CA GLU A 605 36.65 -5.67 -35.36
C GLU A 605 35.76 -6.91 -35.53
N PRO A 606 36.22 -7.95 -36.27
CA PRO A 606 35.47 -9.19 -36.45
C PRO A 606 35.39 -9.95 -35.13
N ARG A 607 34.16 -10.11 -34.62
CA ARG A 607 33.84 -10.89 -33.42
C ARG A 607 33.62 -12.36 -33.81
N ASP A 608 34.25 -13.30 -33.11
CA ASP A 608 34.18 -14.72 -33.48
C ASP A 608 32.88 -15.42 -33.02
N GLY A 609 32.14 -14.80 -32.10
CA GLY A 609 30.87 -15.29 -31.56
C GLY A 609 30.98 -16.59 -30.77
N ARG A 610 32.18 -17.02 -30.36
CA ARG A 610 32.38 -18.32 -29.71
C ARG A 610 32.18 -18.25 -28.19
N PRO A 611 31.75 -19.36 -27.56
CA PRO A 611 31.74 -19.44 -26.10
C PRO A 611 33.17 -19.39 -25.57
N GLU A 612 33.39 -18.60 -24.51
CA GLU A 612 34.67 -18.48 -23.83
C GLU A 612 34.96 -19.71 -22.95
N SER A 613 33.91 -20.24 -22.32
CA SER A 613 34.00 -21.41 -21.45
C SER A 613 32.64 -22.13 -21.35
N PHE A 614 32.59 -23.18 -20.53
CA PHE A 614 31.37 -23.91 -20.21
C PHE A 614 31.24 -24.01 -18.70
N THR A 615 30.01 -23.85 -18.20
CA THR A 615 29.66 -24.07 -16.79
C THR A 615 28.52 -25.08 -16.69
N ARG A 616 28.15 -25.46 -15.46
CA ARG A 616 26.93 -26.21 -15.19
C ARG A 616 25.93 -25.27 -14.52
N ILE A 617 24.70 -25.25 -15.00
CA ILE A 617 23.60 -24.52 -14.35
C ILE A 617 22.52 -25.50 -13.93
N PHE A 618 21.97 -25.31 -12.73
CA PHE A 618 20.80 -26.05 -12.29
C PHE A 618 19.54 -25.27 -12.69
N SER A 619 18.71 -25.88 -13.52
CA SER A 619 17.46 -25.30 -13.99
C SER A 619 16.45 -26.39 -14.32
N ARG A 620 15.18 -26.14 -14.03
CA ARG A 620 14.08 -27.11 -14.22
C ARG A 620 14.39 -28.47 -13.56
N ASP A 621 14.88 -28.41 -12.32
CA ASP A 621 15.25 -29.56 -11.49
C ASP A 621 16.35 -30.49 -12.04
N ASP A 622 17.16 -30.01 -13.00
CA ASP A 622 18.30 -30.77 -13.53
C ASP A 622 19.53 -29.88 -13.81
N TRP A 623 20.70 -30.50 -13.88
CA TRP A 623 21.95 -29.85 -14.23
C TRP A 623 22.19 -29.86 -15.74
N HIS A 624 22.31 -28.69 -16.33
CA HIS A 624 22.58 -28.50 -17.75
C HIS A 624 24.01 -28.00 -17.97
N ALA A 625 24.69 -28.50 -18.99
CA ALA A 625 25.92 -27.88 -19.48
C ALA A 625 25.56 -26.60 -20.26
N ALA A 626 26.05 -25.46 -19.81
CA ALA A 626 25.74 -24.15 -20.38
C ALA A 626 27.01 -23.49 -20.95
N PRO A 627 27.02 -23.11 -22.24
CA PRO A 627 28.08 -22.27 -22.78
C PRO A 627 28.04 -20.88 -22.12
N VAL A 628 29.23 -20.36 -21.82
CA VAL A 628 29.44 -19.02 -21.25
C VAL A 628 30.00 -18.12 -22.34
N TYR A 629 29.31 -17.03 -22.64
CA TYR A 629 29.70 -16.02 -23.64
C TYR A 629 30.05 -14.71 -22.94
N ARG A 630 31.00 -13.94 -23.49
CA ARG A 630 31.11 -12.50 -23.19
C ARG A 630 30.33 -11.70 -24.22
N ARG A 631 29.55 -10.74 -23.75
CA ARG A 631 28.68 -9.93 -24.62
C ARG A 631 29.46 -9.18 -25.71
N GLU A 632 30.66 -8.69 -25.38
CA GLU A 632 31.55 -8.00 -26.32
C GLU A 632 32.00 -8.87 -27.50
N ASN A 633 32.08 -10.19 -27.32
CA ASN A 633 32.50 -11.15 -28.35
C ASN A 633 31.34 -11.66 -29.22
N LEU A 634 30.10 -11.28 -28.92
CA LEU A 634 28.94 -11.71 -29.72
C LEU A 634 28.85 -10.92 -31.03
N ALA A 635 28.73 -11.63 -32.15
CA ALA A 635 28.52 -11.03 -33.46
C ALA A 635 27.14 -10.36 -33.57
N ALA A 636 27.00 -9.37 -34.45
CA ALA A 636 25.72 -8.71 -34.69
C ALA A 636 24.70 -9.72 -35.23
N ASN A 637 23.46 -9.68 -34.73
CA ASN A 637 22.39 -10.63 -35.02
C ASN A 637 22.66 -12.08 -34.59
N GLN A 638 23.75 -12.35 -33.86
CA GLN A 638 24.02 -13.67 -33.33
C GLN A 638 22.90 -14.09 -32.40
N THR A 639 22.48 -15.34 -32.55
CA THR A 639 21.41 -15.97 -31.78
C THR A 639 22.00 -17.04 -30.87
N LEU A 640 21.58 -17.05 -29.61
CA LEU A 640 21.95 -18.02 -28.58
C LEU A 640 20.68 -18.74 -28.12
N THR A 641 20.73 -20.06 -28.03
CA THR A 641 19.63 -20.85 -27.48
C THR A 641 19.98 -21.23 -26.04
N GLY A 642 19.07 -21.01 -25.10
CA GLY A 642 19.26 -21.43 -23.70
C GLY A 642 19.18 -22.96 -23.55
N PRO A 643 19.80 -23.54 -22.52
CA PRO A 643 20.47 -22.90 -21.39
C PRO A 643 21.83 -22.29 -21.74
N ALA A 644 22.05 -21.00 -21.46
CA ALA A 644 23.31 -20.31 -21.70
C ALA A 644 23.54 -19.16 -20.69
N VAL A 645 24.79 -18.80 -20.47
CA VAL A 645 25.17 -17.65 -19.62
C VAL A 645 25.88 -16.61 -20.47
N VAL A 646 25.48 -15.35 -20.36
CA VAL A 646 26.17 -14.23 -20.99
C VAL A 646 26.72 -13.30 -19.90
N LEU A 647 28.04 -13.16 -19.88
CA LEU A 647 28.77 -12.27 -18.97
C LEU A 647 28.89 -10.88 -19.58
N GLU A 648 28.69 -9.87 -18.75
CA GLU A 648 28.98 -8.48 -19.04
C GLU A 648 29.62 -7.80 -17.83
N PRO A 649 30.33 -6.66 -17.99
CA PRO A 649 31.08 -6.05 -16.89
C PRO A 649 30.24 -5.69 -15.66
N THR A 650 28.94 -5.50 -15.81
CA THR A 650 28.05 -5.00 -14.77
C THR A 650 26.95 -5.98 -14.33
N SER A 651 26.85 -7.17 -14.93
CA SER A 651 25.76 -8.13 -14.66
C SER A 651 26.07 -9.52 -15.25
N THR A 652 25.29 -10.53 -14.82
CA THR A 652 25.30 -11.88 -15.40
C THR A 652 23.90 -12.20 -15.91
N ILE A 653 23.80 -12.50 -17.21
CA ILE A 653 22.55 -12.80 -17.89
C ILE A 653 22.37 -14.32 -17.99
N VAL A 654 21.25 -14.83 -17.48
CA VAL A 654 20.89 -16.24 -17.59
C VAL A 654 19.82 -16.40 -18.67
N VAL A 655 20.15 -17.13 -19.74
CA VAL A 655 19.18 -17.51 -20.78
C VAL A 655 18.69 -18.90 -20.44
N GLU A 656 17.46 -19.00 -19.91
CA GLU A 656 16.88 -20.29 -19.51
C GLU A 656 16.55 -21.21 -20.69
N ALA A 657 16.45 -22.51 -20.44
CA ALA A 657 15.97 -23.45 -21.44
C ALA A 657 14.58 -23.04 -21.97
N GLY A 658 14.36 -23.14 -23.29
CA GLY A 658 13.14 -22.66 -23.94
C GLY A 658 13.16 -21.18 -24.32
N TRP A 659 14.24 -20.46 -24.01
CA TRP A 659 14.46 -19.09 -24.46
C TRP A 659 15.56 -19.00 -25.52
N ARG A 660 15.47 -17.95 -26.34
CA ARG A 660 16.46 -17.58 -27.34
C ARG A 660 16.85 -16.13 -27.15
N ALA A 661 18.15 -15.85 -27.07
CA ALA A 661 18.68 -14.49 -27.03
C ALA A 661 19.23 -14.09 -28.41
N GLN A 662 18.96 -12.87 -28.86
CA GLN A 662 19.52 -12.30 -30.08
C GLN A 662 20.21 -10.97 -29.78
N ARG A 663 21.46 -10.80 -30.23
CA ARG A 663 22.15 -9.50 -30.19
C ARG A 663 21.66 -8.63 -31.34
N LEU A 664 20.93 -7.55 -31.05
CA LEU A 664 20.48 -6.58 -32.05
C LEU A 664 21.65 -5.72 -32.55
N ALA A 665 21.44 -5.01 -33.67
CA ALA A 665 22.46 -4.12 -34.26
C ALA A 665 22.94 -3.03 -33.29
N GLY A 666 22.08 -2.55 -32.38
CA GLY A 666 22.42 -1.60 -31.32
C GLY A 666 23.21 -2.18 -30.14
N GLY A 667 23.49 -3.48 -30.13
CA GLY A 667 24.18 -4.18 -29.02
C GLY A 667 23.24 -4.73 -27.93
N ASP A 668 21.96 -4.34 -27.96
CA ASP A 668 20.90 -4.88 -27.09
C ASP A 668 20.73 -6.39 -27.26
N LEU A 669 20.33 -7.06 -26.19
CA LEU A 669 19.96 -8.46 -26.20
C LEU A 669 18.44 -8.56 -26.06
N LEU A 670 17.80 -9.07 -27.11
CA LEU A 670 16.38 -9.40 -27.11
C LEU A 670 16.22 -10.88 -26.86
N LEU A 671 15.63 -11.22 -25.72
CA LEU A 671 15.29 -12.58 -25.35
C LEU A 671 13.84 -12.85 -25.74
N GLN A 672 13.59 -13.97 -26.40
CA GLN A 672 12.28 -14.39 -26.84
C GLN A 672 12.01 -15.81 -26.36
N ALA A 673 10.80 -16.02 -25.84
CA ALA A 673 10.32 -17.37 -25.57
C ALA A 673 10.21 -18.12 -26.92
N CYS A 674 10.83 -19.27 -27.03
CA CYS A 674 10.64 -20.13 -28.20
C CYS A 674 9.22 -20.69 -28.15
N PRO A 675 8.42 -20.60 -29.23
CA PRO A 675 7.19 -21.37 -29.34
C PRO A 675 7.57 -22.84 -29.15
N ALA A 676 6.96 -23.48 -28.15
CA ALA A 676 7.04 -24.93 -28.03
C ALA A 676 6.72 -25.54 -29.40
N ALA A 677 7.60 -26.40 -29.94
CA ALA A 677 7.17 -27.30 -31.00
C ALA A 677 5.89 -27.99 -30.51
N ALA A 678 4.94 -28.29 -31.40
CA ALA A 678 3.62 -28.83 -31.03
C ALA A 678 3.63 -30.23 -30.35
N GLY A 679 4.76 -30.66 -29.77
CA GLY A 679 4.90 -31.79 -28.86
C GLY A 679 5.73 -31.50 -27.60
N ASP A 680 6.12 -30.24 -27.34
CA ASP A 680 7.01 -29.80 -26.26
C ASP A 680 6.40 -28.62 -25.48
N GLN A 681 5.08 -28.68 -25.23
CA GLN A 681 4.58 -27.93 -24.07
C GLN A 681 5.42 -28.38 -22.87
N PRO A 682 5.83 -27.47 -21.95
CA PRO A 682 6.14 -27.96 -20.62
C PRO A 682 4.89 -28.71 -20.22
N SER A 683 4.96 -30.03 -20.05
CA SER A 683 3.82 -30.77 -19.53
C SER A 683 3.35 -29.97 -18.30
N PRO A 684 2.10 -29.48 -18.24
CA PRO A 684 1.48 -29.20 -16.95
C PRO A 684 1.25 -30.58 -16.32
N GLY A 685 2.36 -31.15 -15.88
CA GLY A 685 2.57 -32.57 -15.79
C GLY A 685 3.86 -32.76 -15.02
N ARG A 686 3.84 -32.24 -13.78
CA ARG A 686 4.17 -33.11 -12.65
C ARG A 686 3.59 -34.48 -13.00
N ASP A 687 4.40 -35.54 -13.03
CA ASP A 687 3.91 -36.89 -13.36
C ASP A 687 2.61 -37.16 -12.59
N ALA A 688 1.72 -38.02 -13.09
CA ALA A 688 0.55 -38.43 -12.31
C ALA A 688 0.92 -38.90 -10.88
N ALA A 689 2.16 -39.41 -10.70
CA ALA A 689 2.79 -39.67 -9.41
C ALA A 689 3.12 -38.41 -8.59
N THR A 690 3.69 -37.35 -9.18
CA THR A 690 4.01 -36.08 -8.49
C THR A 690 2.78 -35.20 -8.24
N ILE A 691 1.73 -35.28 -9.07
CA ILE A 691 0.41 -34.68 -8.80
C ILE A 691 -0.27 -35.44 -7.65
N SER A 692 -0.21 -36.77 -7.66
CA SER A 692 -0.71 -37.61 -6.55
C SER A 692 -0.01 -37.26 -5.23
N ASP A 693 1.33 -37.12 -5.23
CA ASP A 693 2.09 -36.75 -4.03
C ASP A 693 1.82 -35.30 -3.57
N ALA A 694 1.72 -34.33 -4.48
CA ALA A 694 1.40 -32.94 -4.14
C ALA A 694 -0.06 -32.73 -3.67
N VAL A 695 -0.97 -33.62 -4.07
CA VAL A 695 -2.35 -33.68 -3.57
C VAL A 695 -2.40 -34.36 -2.19
N ALA A 696 -1.55 -35.36 -1.95
CA ALA A 696 -1.52 -36.12 -0.70
C ALA A 696 -0.73 -35.45 0.43
N ARG A 697 0.36 -34.73 0.13
CA ARG A 697 1.19 -34.00 1.10
C ARG A 697 1.48 -32.57 0.61
N PRO A 698 1.49 -31.58 1.52
CA PRO A 698 1.81 -30.21 1.14
C PRO A 698 3.28 -30.10 0.73
N ASP A 699 3.55 -29.56 -0.47
CA ASP A 699 4.89 -29.14 -0.86
C ASP A 699 5.14 -27.74 -0.24
N PRO A 700 6.17 -27.57 0.61
CA PRO A 700 6.50 -26.29 1.25
C PRO A 700 6.58 -25.09 0.32
N VAL A 701 7.04 -25.28 -0.93
CA VAL A 701 7.16 -24.21 -1.93
C VAL A 701 5.79 -23.86 -2.49
N LEU A 702 5.01 -24.86 -2.90
CA LEU A 702 3.66 -24.61 -3.40
C LEU A 702 2.74 -24.07 -2.32
N LEU A 703 2.91 -24.47 -1.05
CA LEU A 703 2.11 -23.96 0.05
C LEU A 703 2.33 -22.44 0.20
N ALA A 704 3.58 -21.99 0.12
CA ALA A 704 3.89 -20.56 0.10
C ALA A 704 3.27 -19.85 -1.12
N ILE A 705 3.43 -20.41 -2.32
CA ILE A 705 2.89 -19.83 -3.57
C ILE A 705 1.35 -19.73 -3.54
N PHE A 706 0.65 -20.78 -3.11
CA PHE A 706 -0.81 -20.78 -3.08
C PHE A 706 -1.38 -19.88 -1.98
N ASN A 707 -0.73 -19.81 -0.81
CA ASN A 707 -1.09 -18.85 0.24
C ASN A 707 -1.13 -17.44 -0.34
N GLN A 708 -0.05 -17.05 -1.00
CA GLN A 708 0.10 -15.72 -1.55
C GLN A 708 -0.88 -15.47 -2.70
N ARG A 709 -1.08 -16.45 -3.59
CA ARG A 709 -2.04 -16.33 -4.70
C ARG A 709 -3.49 -16.15 -4.25
N PHE A 710 -3.95 -16.93 -3.26
CA PHE A 710 -5.32 -16.80 -2.77
C PHE A 710 -5.55 -15.43 -2.09
N MET A 711 -4.56 -14.93 -1.36
CA MET A 711 -4.58 -13.58 -0.80
C MET A 711 -4.64 -12.52 -1.91
N SER A 712 -3.79 -12.65 -2.93
CA SER A 712 -3.81 -11.77 -4.11
C SER A 712 -5.19 -11.73 -4.76
N VAL A 713 -5.90 -12.86 -4.92
CA VAL A 713 -7.27 -12.83 -5.47
C VAL A 713 -8.18 -11.90 -4.66
N ALA A 714 -8.19 -12.04 -3.34
CA ALA A 714 -9.01 -11.22 -2.46
C ALA A 714 -8.60 -9.73 -2.49
N GLU A 715 -7.30 -9.43 -2.54
CA GLU A 715 -6.78 -8.06 -2.67
C GLU A 715 -7.16 -7.42 -4.01
N GLN A 716 -7.11 -8.18 -5.11
CA GLN A 716 -7.53 -7.70 -6.42
C GLN A 716 -9.03 -7.37 -6.45
N MET A 717 -9.87 -8.20 -5.82
CA MET A 717 -11.29 -7.90 -5.63
C MET A 717 -11.46 -6.59 -4.84
N GLY A 718 -10.74 -6.44 -3.73
CA GLY A 718 -10.79 -5.25 -2.89
C GLY A 718 -10.35 -3.97 -3.63
N PHE A 719 -9.31 -4.06 -4.45
CA PHE A 719 -8.87 -2.97 -5.30
C PHE A 719 -9.93 -2.55 -6.32
N VAL A 720 -10.63 -3.51 -6.95
CA VAL A 720 -11.75 -3.21 -7.85
C VAL A 720 -12.90 -2.54 -7.08
N LEU A 721 -13.24 -3.06 -5.90
CA LEU A 721 -14.31 -2.51 -5.06
C LEU A 721 -14.01 -1.07 -4.63
N GLN A 722 -12.83 -0.81 -4.08
CA GLN A 722 -12.41 0.53 -3.65
C GLN A 722 -12.47 1.54 -4.79
N ASN A 723 -12.09 1.13 -6.00
CA ASN A 723 -12.03 2.00 -7.17
C ASN A 723 -13.41 2.26 -7.78
N THR A 724 -14.30 1.27 -7.79
CA THR A 724 -15.64 1.35 -8.40
C THR A 724 -16.73 1.86 -7.44
N ALA A 725 -16.53 1.76 -6.13
CA ALA A 725 -17.50 2.18 -5.13
C ALA A 725 -17.76 3.69 -5.13
N HIS A 726 -18.97 4.05 -4.71
CA HIS A 726 -19.47 5.41 -4.63
C HIS A 726 -19.45 5.98 -3.21
N SER A 727 -19.74 5.17 -2.20
CA SER A 727 -19.75 5.65 -0.81
C SER A 727 -18.35 5.96 -0.27
N VAL A 728 -18.25 7.05 0.50
CA VAL A 728 -17.05 7.42 1.25
C VAL A 728 -16.60 6.30 2.19
N ASN A 729 -17.57 5.55 2.73
CA ASN A 729 -17.34 4.41 3.61
C ASN A 729 -16.47 3.33 2.95
N ILE A 730 -16.86 2.87 1.75
CA ILE A 730 -16.09 1.84 1.05
C ILE A 730 -14.82 2.44 0.44
N LYS A 731 -14.91 3.61 -0.19
CA LYS A 731 -13.84 4.16 -1.02
C LYS A 731 -12.69 4.80 -0.25
N GLU A 732 -13.00 5.69 0.69
CA GLU A 732 -11.99 6.46 1.43
C GLU A 732 -11.71 5.84 2.80
N ARG A 733 -12.77 5.39 3.49
CA ARG A 733 -12.67 4.80 4.83
C ARG A 733 -12.25 3.32 4.81
N LEU A 734 -12.31 2.67 3.65
CA LEU A 734 -11.96 1.26 3.44
C LEU A 734 -12.79 0.30 4.31
N ASP A 735 -14.07 0.64 4.51
CA ASP A 735 -15.01 -0.15 5.30
C ASP A 735 -15.65 -1.26 4.43
N PHE A 736 -14.79 -2.18 3.96
CA PHE A 736 -15.20 -3.33 3.16
C PHE A 736 -14.22 -4.50 3.33
N SER A 737 -14.60 -5.70 2.92
CA SER A 737 -13.69 -6.84 2.81
C SER A 737 -14.09 -7.76 1.67
N CYS A 738 -13.10 -8.42 1.07
CA CYS A 738 -13.27 -9.39 -0.01
C CYS A 738 -12.70 -10.73 0.43
N ALA A 739 -13.36 -11.83 0.07
CA ALA A 739 -12.98 -13.16 0.53
C ALA A 739 -13.29 -14.26 -0.50
N LEU A 740 -12.52 -15.33 -0.39
CA LEU A 740 -12.59 -16.56 -1.18
C LEU A 740 -13.04 -17.73 -0.30
N PHE A 741 -13.92 -18.58 -0.82
CA PHE A 741 -14.43 -19.75 -0.14
C PHE A 741 -14.37 -21.00 -1.02
N ASP A 742 -14.22 -22.17 -0.41
CA ASP A 742 -14.41 -23.44 -1.10
C ASP A 742 -15.90 -23.76 -1.37
N ALA A 743 -16.18 -24.86 -2.07
CA ALA A 743 -17.55 -25.32 -2.37
C ALA A 743 -18.41 -25.55 -1.11
N ASP A 744 -17.78 -25.83 0.03
CA ASP A 744 -18.43 -26.05 1.33
C ASP A 744 -18.59 -24.75 2.14
N ALA A 745 -18.36 -23.59 1.51
CA ALA A 745 -18.41 -22.25 2.12
C ALA A 745 -17.38 -21.99 3.22
N ASN A 746 -16.28 -22.75 3.26
CA ASN A 746 -15.18 -22.47 4.19
C ASN A 746 -14.28 -21.36 3.66
N LEU A 747 -13.99 -20.38 4.52
CA LEU A 747 -13.05 -19.29 4.21
C LEU A 747 -11.65 -19.82 3.91
N ILE A 748 -11.08 -19.41 2.77
CA ILE A 748 -9.73 -19.76 2.31
C ILE A 748 -8.76 -18.60 2.48
N ALA A 749 -9.16 -17.41 2.02
CA ALA A 749 -8.34 -16.19 2.07
C ALA A 749 -9.24 -14.95 2.04
N ASN A 750 -8.72 -13.82 2.54
CA ASN A 750 -9.43 -12.56 2.58
C ASN A 750 -8.49 -11.34 2.54
N ALA A 751 -8.96 -10.23 2.01
CA ALA A 751 -8.25 -8.95 2.07
C ALA A 751 -8.49 -8.30 3.45
N PRO A 752 -7.45 -8.11 4.27
CA PRO A 752 -7.60 -7.65 5.65
C PRO A 752 -7.79 -6.13 5.70
N HIS A 753 -9.04 -5.67 5.82
CA HIS A 753 -9.35 -4.27 6.10
C HIS A 753 -10.10 -4.11 7.42
N ILE A 754 -11.19 -4.88 7.63
CA ILE A 754 -12.04 -4.76 8.82
C ILE A 754 -12.15 -6.13 9.51
N PRO A 755 -11.62 -6.29 10.74
CA PRO A 755 -11.58 -7.58 11.43
C PRO A 755 -12.93 -8.28 11.63
N VAL A 756 -14.02 -7.52 11.85
CA VAL A 756 -15.35 -8.12 12.04
C VAL A 756 -15.89 -8.84 10.81
N HIS A 757 -15.50 -8.43 9.61
CA HIS A 757 -15.90 -9.09 8.36
C HIS A 757 -15.26 -10.47 8.22
N LEU A 758 -14.04 -10.63 8.74
CA LEU A 758 -13.18 -11.77 8.43
C LEU A 758 -13.78 -13.11 8.87
N GLY A 759 -14.39 -13.17 10.06
CA GLY A 759 -15.07 -14.40 10.54
C GLY A 759 -16.55 -14.49 10.15
N SER A 760 -17.24 -13.35 10.01
CA SER A 760 -18.69 -13.33 9.83
C SER A 760 -19.13 -13.57 8.37
N MET A 761 -18.29 -13.23 7.38
CA MET A 761 -18.60 -13.52 5.97
C MET A 761 -18.74 -15.02 5.69
N GLY A 762 -17.94 -15.87 6.35
CA GLY A 762 -18.09 -17.33 6.22
C GLY A 762 -19.45 -17.85 6.66
N GLU A 763 -19.99 -17.29 7.76
CA GLU A 763 -21.34 -17.62 8.22
C GLU A 763 -22.41 -17.16 7.24
N SER A 764 -22.23 -16.02 6.55
CA SER A 764 -23.14 -15.56 5.49
C SER A 764 -23.17 -16.50 4.28
N VAL A 765 -22.00 -16.91 3.78
CA VAL A 765 -21.93 -17.83 2.63
C VAL A 765 -22.53 -19.18 3.00
N LEU A 766 -22.23 -19.69 4.21
CA LEU A 766 -22.79 -20.93 4.72
C LEU A 766 -24.32 -20.87 4.89
N ALA A 767 -24.86 -19.74 5.39
CA ALA A 767 -26.29 -19.53 5.52
C ALA A 767 -26.99 -19.52 4.15
N LEU A 768 -26.39 -18.88 3.14
CA LEU A 768 -26.90 -18.89 1.76
C LEU A 768 -26.86 -20.30 1.15
N LEU A 769 -25.75 -21.02 1.33
CA LEU A 769 -25.58 -22.38 0.83
C LEU A 769 -26.69 -23.31 1.37
N ARG A 770 -27.00 -23.19 2.67
CA ARG A 770 -28.07 -23.94 3.34
C ARG A 770 -29.46 -23.51 2.87
N SER A 771 -29.74 -22.21 2.75
CA SER A 771 -31.07 -21.72 2.37
C SER A 771 -31.47 -22.05 0.93
N ARG A 772 -30.48 -22.33 0.07
CA ARG A 772 -30.66 -22.70 -1.33
C ARG A 772 -30.58 -24.21 -1.58
N ASP A 773 -30.40 -25.03 -0.54
CA ASP A 773 -30.13 -26.47 -0.66
C ASP A 773 -28.98 -26.79 -1.63
N GLY A 774 -27.96 -25.93 -1.69
CA GLY A 774 -26.83 -26.06 -2.63
C GLY A 774 -27.15 -25.77 -4.10
N ARG A 775 -28.35 -25.28 -4.43
CA ARG A 775 -28.78 -25.04 -5.81
C ARG A 775 -28.51 -23.61 -6.25
N PHE A 776 -27.55 -23.47 -7.16
CA PHE A 776 -27.15 -22.20 -7.78
C PHE A 776 -27.07 -22.37 -9.30
N GLU A 777 -27.18 -21.26 -10.03
CA GLU A 777 -26.96 -21.24 -11.48
C GLU A 777 -25.76 -20.33 -11.84
N PRO A 778 -25.03 -20.61 -12.93
CA PRO A 778 -24.00 -19.72 -13.44
C PRO A 778 -24.53 -18.30 -13.75
N GLY A 779 -23.74 -17.29 -13.40
CA GLY A 779 -24.10 -15.88 -13.64
C GLY A 779 -25.09 -15.30 -12.63
N GLU A 780 -25.26 -15.95 -11.47
CA GLU A 780 -26.05 -15.42 -10.35
C GLU A 780 -25.19 -14.69 -9.31
N ALA A 781 -25.82 -13.79 -8.56
CA ALA A 781 -25.24 -13.16 -7.38
C ALA A 781 -26.34 -12.83 -6.37
N TYR A 782 -26.00 -12.92 -5.09
CA TYR A 782 -26.95 -12.85 -3.98
C TYR A 782 -26.55 -11.81 -2.95
N LEU A 783 -27.53 -11.07 -2.45
CA LEU A 783 -27.41 -10.05 -1.43
C LEU A 783 -27.89 -10.58 -0.08
N LEU A 784 -27.04 -10.43 0.95
CA LEU A 784 -27.33 -10.77 2.34
C LEU A 784 -26.84 -9.66 3.27
N ASN A 785 -27.72 -9.17 4.14
CA ASN A 785 -27.35 -8.32 5.28
C ASN A 785 -28.07 -8.73 6.58
N SER A 786 -28.88 -9.78 6.53
CA SER A 786 -29.59 -10.29 7.70
C SER A 786 -28.62 -10.78 8.77
N PRO A 787 -28.65 -10.21 10.00
CA PRO A 787 -27.80 -10.64 11.10
C PRO A 787 -28.08 -12.08 11.54
N TYR A 788 -29.29 -12.56 11.26
CA TYR A 788 -29.74 -13.92 11.54
C TYR A 788 -29.28 -14.94 10.50
N ALA A 789 -28.71 -14.47 9.38
CA ALA A 789 -28.12 -15.28 8.31
C ALA A 789 -26.63 -14.94 8.11
N GLY A 790 -25.89 -14.75 9.21
CA GLY A 790 -24.45 -14.50 9.20
C GLY A 790 -24.02 -13.05 8.97
N GLY A 791 -24.96 -12.13 8.80
CA GLY A 791 -24.68 -10.69 8.79
C GLY A 791 -24.18 -10.16 10.14
N THR A 792 -23.53 -9.01 10.11
CA THR A 792 -23.02 -8.29 11.30
C THR A 792 -24.06 -7.29 11.81
N HIS A 793 -24.48 -6.39 10.92
CA HIS A 793 -25.61 -5.45 11.07
C HIS A 793 -26.13 -5.08 9.67
N LEU A 794 -27.27 -4.41 9.56
CA LEU A 794 -27.93 -4.18 8.26
C LEU A 794 -27.12 -3.36 7.24
N PRO A 795 -26.35 -2.34 7.64
CA PRO A 795 -25.52 -1.58 6.69
C PRO A 795 -24.41 -2.39 6.02
N ASP A 796 -23.95 -3.48 6.65
CA ASP A 796 -22.92 -4.35 6.08
C ASP A 796 -23.55 -5.35 5.11
N ILE A 797 -23.60 -4.98 3.84
CA ILE A 797 -24.19 -5.81 2.80
C ILE A 797 -23.13 -6.75 2.23
N THR A 798 -23.39 -8.05 2.29
CA THR A 798 -22.58 -9.11 1.67
C THR A 798 -23.18 -9.50 0.31
N VAL A 799 -22.37 -9.38 -0.75
CA VAL A 799 -22.68 -9.93 -2.07
C VAL A 799 -21.89 -11.22 -2.27
N VAL A 800 -22.60 -12.32 -2.50
CA VAL A 800 -22.02 -13.66 -2.72
C VAL A 800 -22.25 -14.11 -4.15
N THR A 801 -21.19 -14.55 -4.82
CA THR A 801 -21.23 -15.03 -6.21
C THR A 801 -20.69 -16.47 -6.27
N PRO A 802 -21.53 -17.46 -6.66
CA PRO A 802 -21.06 -18.82 -6.92
C PRO A 802 -20.20 -18.87 -8.19
N VAL A 803 -19.11 -19.64 -8.13
CA VAL A 803 -18.16 -19.82 -9.24
C VAL A 803 -18.25 -21.26 -9.73
N PHE A 804 -18.51 -21.42 -11.03
CA PHE A 804 -18.69 -22.73 -11.67
C PHE A 804 -17.50 -23.12 -12.54
N ASP A 805 -17.46 -24.40 -12.93
CA ASP A 805 -16.57 -24.88 -13.98
C ASP A 805 -16.86 -24.23 -15.33
N ALA A 806 -15.94 -24.39 -16.29
CA ALA A 806 -16.07 -23.78 -17.62
C ALA A 806 -17.33 -24.25 -18.39
N ALA A 807 -17.87 -25.42 -18.03
CA ALA A 807 -19.10 -25.95 -18.60
C ALA A 807 -20.37 -25.45 -17.89
N GLY A 808 -20.25 -24.73 -16.77
CA GLY A 808 -21.37 -24.23 -15.98
C GLY A 808 -22.19 -25.31 -15.27
N ARG A 809 -21.59 -26.48 -15.01
CA ARG A 809 -22.26 -27.67 -14.46
C ARG A 809 -21.96 -27.92 -12.99
N GLU A 810 -20.72 -27.66 -12.56
CA GLU A 810 -20.27 -27.96 -11.20
C GLU A 810 -19.92 -26.66 -10.46
N LEU A 811 -20.48 -26.50 -9.25
CA LEU A 811 -20.11 -25.42 -8.34
C LEU A 811 -18.72 -25.73 -7.77
N LEU A 812 -17.76 -24.85 -8.03
CA LEU A 812 -16.38 -25.02 -7.58
C LEU A 812 -16.08 -24.25 -6.30
N PHE A 813 -16.47 -22.97 -6.25
CA PHE A 813 -16.06 -22.02 -5.21
C PHE A 813 -17.15 -20.97 -4.98
N PHE A 814 -16.98 -20.16 -3.92
CA PHE A 814 -17.67 -18.87 -3.81
C PHE A 814 -16.66 -17.74 -3.67
N VAL A 815 -17.03 -16.59 -4.21
CA VAL A 815 -16.37 -15.31 -3.94
C VAL A 815 -17.37 -14.36 -3.34
N ALA A 816 -16.96 -13.60 -2.33
CA ALA A 816 -17.85 -12.64 -1.69
C ALA A 816 -17.14 -11.32 -1.37
N SER A 817 -17.93 -10.25 -1.38
CA SER A 817 -17.53 -8.93 -0.93
C SER A 817 -18.56 -8.41 0.07
N ARG A 818 -18.09 -7.77 1.14
CA ARG A 818 -18.93 -7.09 2.12
C ARG A 818 -18.52 -5.63 2.18
N GLY A 819 -19.47 -4.72 2.09
CA GLY A 819 -19.22 -3.28 2.16
C GLY A 819 -20.21 -2.61 3.09
N HIS A 820 -19.77 -1.58 3.80
CA HIS A 820 -20.61 -0.79 4.68
C HIS A 820 -21.33 0.32 3.90
N HIS A 821 -22.61 0.12 3.62
CA HIS A 821 -23.44 1.09 2.91
C HIS A 821 -23.79 2.26 3.83
N ALA A 822 -23.81 3.47 3.28
CA ALA A 822 -24.00 4.68 4.07
C ALA A 822 -25.39 4.77 4.75
N ASP A 823 -26.43 4.26 4.09
CA ASP A 823 -27.80 4.21 4.61
C ASP A 823 -28.56 3.09 3.87
N VAL A 824 -29.25 2.24 4.61
CA VAL A 824 -30.16 1.18 4.12
C VAL A 824 -31.57 1.36 4.70
N GLY A 825 -31.93 2.59 5.07
CA GLY A 825 -33.20 2.93 5.71
C GLY A 825 -33.12 2.98 7.23
N GLY A 826 -34.24 2.70 7.90
CA GLY A 826 -34.35 2.75 9.37
C GLY A 826 -34.75 4.14 9.90
N ILE A 827 -34.99 4.24 11.21
CA ILE A 827 -35.59 5.43 11.85
C ILE A 827 -34.65 6.65 11.93
N SER A 828 -33.34 6.44 11.79
CA SER A 828 -32.30 7.48 11.80
C SER A 828 -31.46 7.43 10.52
N PRO A 829 -30.98 8.59 10.02
CA PRO A 829 -29.98 8.62 8.95
C PRO A 829 -28.75 7.80 9.32
N GLY A 830 -28.17 7.12 8.33
CA GLY A 830 -26.99 6.30 8.52
C GLY A 830 -27.28 4.85 8.92
N SER A 831 -28.54 4.49 9.17
CA SER A 831 -28.96 3.16 9.66
C SER A 831 -28.26 2.71 10.96
N MET A 832 -27.81 3.68 11.77
CA MET A 832 -27.20 3.48 13.10
C MET A 832 -28.04 4.15 14.22
N PRO A 833 -29.30 3.73 14.44
CA PRO A 833 -30.16 4.34 15.46
C PRO A 833 -29.64 4.04 16.87
N ALA A 834 -29.56 5.07 17.73
CA ALA A 834 -29.11 4.90 19.11
C ALA A 834 -30.06 4.06 20.00
N HIS A 835 -31.34 3.95 19.60
CA HIS A 835 -32.41 3.42 20.43
C HIS A 835 -33.30 2.39 19.72
N SER A 836 -32.81 1.72 18.66
CA SER A 836 -33.54 0.62 18.03
C SER A 836 -33.83 -0.50 19.04
N ARG A 837 -35.01 -1.10 18.89
CA ARG A 837 -35.46 -2.26 19.69
C ARG A 837 -35.80 -3.45 18.81
N ASP A 838 -36.27 -3.14 17.60
CA ASP A 838 -36.57 -4.11 16.56
C ASP A 838 -35.59 -3.94 15.39
N ILE A 839 -35.30 -5.01 14.67
CA ILE A 839 -34.46 -4.97 13.47
C ILE A 839 -35.07 -4.07 12.39
N ASP A 840 -36.40 -3.96 12.32
CA ASP A 840 -37.10 -3.06 11.39
C ASP A 840 -36.85 -1.58 11.69
N ASP A 841 -36.39 -1.23 12.90
CA ASP A 841 -35.97 0.14 13.23
C ASP A 841 -34.65 0.51 12.52
N GLU A 842 -33.84 -0.49 12.15
CA GLU A 842 -32.47 -0.30 11.65
C GLU A 842 -32.40 -0.18 10.12
N GLY A 843 -33.35 -0.76 9.39
CA GLY A 843 -33.42 -0.65 7.93
C GLY A 843 -33.87 -1.92 7.23
N VAL A 844 -33.64 -1.98 5.92
CA VAL A 844 -34.05 -3.11 5.10
C VAL A 844 -33.18 -4.35 5.35
N CYS A 845 -33.81 -5.52 5.40
CA CYS A 845 -33.15 -6.78 5.72
C CYS A 845 -33.37 -7.82 4.61
N SER A 846 -32.33 -8.59 4.29
CA SER A 846 -32.34 -9.62 3.25
C SER A 846 -31.45 -10.80 3.66
N ALA A 847 -31.95 -12.02 3.44
CA ALA A 847 -31.27 -13.28 3.71
C ALA A 847 -31.02 -14.10 2.42
N GLY A 848 -30.72 -13.42 1.30
CA GLY A 848 -30.39 -14.07 0.03
C GLY A 848 -31.22 -13.60 -1.17
N LEU A 849 -31.46 -12.28 -1.27
CA LEU A 849 -32.09 -11.67 -2.44
C LEU A 849 -31.21 -11.87 -3.68
N LYS A 850 -31.78 -12.39 -4.77
CA LYS A 850 -31.08 -12.54 -6.03
C LYS A 850 -30.93 -11.16 -6.69
N ILE A 851 -29.71 -10.68 -6.85
CA ILE A 851 -29.40 -9.34 -7.41
C ILE A 851 -28.78 -9.41 -8.80
N LEU A 852 -28.28 -10.58 -9.19
CA LEU A 852 -27.84 -10.88 -10.55
C LEU A 852 -28.45 -12.23 -10.95
N ALA A 853 -29.03 -12.30 -12.14
CA ALA A 853 -29.58 -13.54 -12.69
C ALA A 853 -29.17 -13.66 -14.16
N ARG A 854 -28.53 -14.78 -14.53
CA ARG A 854 -28.02 -15.01 -15.89
C ARG A 854 -27.15 -13.85 -16.42
N GLY A 855 -26.39 -13.20 -15.53
CA GLY A 855 -25.56 -12.05 -15.85
C GLY A 855 -26.29 -10.70 -15.93
N GLU A 856 -27.60 -10.66 -15.71
CA GLU A 856 -28.41 -9.43 -15.75
C GLU A 856 -28.65 -8.87 -14.34
N PHE A 857 -28.37 -7.57 -14.15
CA PHE A 857 -28.56 -6.87 -12.89
C PHE A 857 -30.05 -6.64 -12.60
N GLN A 858 -30.52 -7.13 -11.44
CA GLN A 858 -31.93 -7.14 -11.07
C GLN A 858 -32.36 -5.81 -10.41
N GLU A 859 -32.17 -4.70 -11.11
CA GLU A 859 -32.37 -3.34 -10.57
C GLU A 859 -33.77 -3.15 -9.97
N THR A 860 -34.82 -3.60 -10.67
CA THR A 860 -36.21 -3.49 -10.20
C THR A 860 -36.42 -4.17 -8.84
N ALA A 861 -35.84 -5.37 -8.67
CA ALA A 861 -35.96 -6.12 -7.42
C ALA A 861 -35.22 -5.43 -6.27
N ILE A 862 -34.04 -4.86 -6.54
CA ILE A 862 -33.23 -4.14 -5.55
C ILE A 862 -33.93 -2.83 -5.14
N ARG A 863 -34.47 -2.07 -6.11
CA ARG A 863 -35.24 -0.85 -5.82
C ARG A 863 -36.47 -1.14 -5.00
N ALA A 864 -37.19 -2.23 -5.32
CA ALA A 864 -38.31 -2.68 -4.51
C ALA A 864 -37.85 -3.02 -3.08
N TRP A 865 -36.77 -3.79 -2.92
CA TRP A 865 -36.22 -4.10 -1.59
C TRP A 865 -35.82 -2.87 -0.78
N LEU A 866 -35.24 -1.84 -1.40
CA LEU A 866 -34.84 -0.59 -0.73
C LEU A 866 -36.04 0.33 -0.38
N SER A 867 -37.17 0.19 -1.09
CA SER A 867 -38.32 1.10 -0.98
C SER A 867 -39.51 0.49 -0.25
N ASP A 868 -39.69 -0.83 -0.31
CA ASP A 868 -40.79 -1.58 0.32
C ASP A 868 -40.48 -1.90 1.78
N HIS A 869 -40.38 -0.84 2.59
CA HIS A 869 -40.11 -0.93 4.01
C HIS A 869 -40.74 0.24 4.76
N ARG A 870 -41.04 0.05 6.06
CA ARG A 870 -41.60 1.13 6.90
C ARG A 870 -40.70 2.37 6.93
N HIS A 871 -39.40 2.14 6.88
CA HIS A 871 -38.37 3.17 6.85
C HIS A 871 -37.44 2.87 5.65
N PRO A 872 -37.77 3.34 4.44
CA PRO A 872 -37.03 3.02 3.23
C PRO A 872 -35.65 3.69 3.19
N ALA A 873 -34.76 3.19 2.35
CA ALA A 873 -33.44 3.76 2.15
C ALA A 873 -33.52 5.19 1.61
N ARG A 874 -32.71 6.10 2.17
CA ARG A 874 -32.76 7.53 1.83
C ARG A 874 -32.06 7.86 0.53
N ASN A 875 -31.08 7.06 0.12
CA ASN A 875 -30.32 7.26 -1.11
C ASN A 875 -30.14 5.95 -1.93
N PRO A 876 -31.23 5.39 -2.51
CA PRO A 876 -31.18 4.13 -3.25
C PRO A 876 -30.19 4.12 -4.43
N GLU A 877 -29.93 5.28 -5.05
CA GLU A 877 -28.96 5.40 -6.15
C GLU A 877 -27.53 5.11 -5.71
N GLN A 878 -27.15 5.55 -4.50
CA GLN A 878 -25.85 5.21 -3.93
C GLN A 878 -25.79 3.72 -3.57
N ASN A 879 -26.86 3.14 -3.02
CA ASN A 879 -26.91 1.70 -2.73
C ASN A 879 -26.72 0.85 -4.01
N LEU A 880 -27.41 1.21 -5.10
CA LEU A 880 -27.30 0.51 -6.38
C LEU A 880 -25.87 0.58 -6.95
N ALA A 881 -25.24 1.75 -6.90
CA ALA A 881 -23.86 1.92 -7.37
C ALA A 881 -22.86 1.07 -6.58
N ASP A 882 -22.99 1.04 -5.24
CA ASP A 882 -22.11 0.22 -4.39
C ASP A 882 -22.35 -1.29 -4.60
N LEU A 883 -23.59 -1.72 -4.85
CA LEU A 883 -23.89 -3.13 -5.19
C LEU A 883 -23.28 -3.54 -6.53
N GLN A 884 -23.33 -2.65 -7.53
CA GLN A 884 -22.67 -2.88 -8.82
C GLN A 884 -21.15 -3.00 -8.65
N ALA A 885 -20.55 -2.16 -7.81
CA ALA A 885 -19.13 -2.23 -7.45
C ALA A 885 -18.76 -3.57 -6.78
N GLN A 886 -19.59 -4.08 -5.87
CA GLN A 886 -19.40 -5.40 -5.24
C GLN A 886 -19.52 -6.55 -6.24
N ILE A 887 -20.45 -6.50 -7.19
CA ILE A 887 -20.56 -7.50 -8.27
C ILE A 887 -19.31 -7.48 -9.16
N ALA A 888 -18.82 -6.29 -9.52
CA ALA A 888 -17.60 -6.15 -10.32
C ALA A 888 -16.38 -6.73 -9.60
N ALA A 889 -16.26 -6.48 -8.30
CA ALA A 889 -15.22 -7.06 -7.46
C ALA A 889 -15.31 -8.59 -7.42
N ASN A 890 -16.49 -9.15 -7.20
CA ASN A 890 -16.71 -10.61 -7.20
C ASN A 890 -16.37 -11.25 -8.55
N ARG A 891 -16.77 -10.62 -9.65
CA ARG A 891 -16.41 -11.09 -11.00
C ARG A 891 -14.90 -11.16 -11.19
N LYS A 892 -14.16 -10.14 -10.74
CA LYS A 892 -12.69 -10.15 -10.80
C LYS A 892 -12.10 -11.33 -10.03
N GLY A 893 -12.64 -11.63 -8.85
CA GLY A 893 -12.26 -12.81 -8.07
C GLY A 893 -12.46 -14.13 -8.83
N ALA A 894 -13.62 -14.29 -9.48
CA ALA A 894 -13.92 -15.47 -10.28
C ALA A 894 -12.98 -15.63 -11.49
N GLU A 895 -12.63 -14.54 -12.16
CA GLU A 895 -11.69 -14.53 -13.29
C GLU A 895 -10.27 -14.95 -12.86
N GLU A 896 -9.78 -14.47 -11.72
CA GLU A 896 -8.45 -14.85 -11.22
C GLU A 896 -8.39 -16.32 -10.76
N LEU A 897 -9.48 -16.85 -10.18
CA LEU A 897 -9.57 -18.28 -9.86
C LEU A 897 -9.57 -19.14 -11.13
N ALA A 898 -10.33 -18.74 -12.16
CA ALA A 898 -10.35 -19.44 -13.44
C ALA A 898 -8.94 -19.50 -14.06
N ALA A 899 -8.19 -18.39 -14.00
CA ALA A 899 -6.80 -18.35 -14.44
C ALA A 899 -5.89 -19.28 -13.61
N LEU A 900 -6.10 -19.36 -12.30
CA LEU A 900 -5.36 -20.28 -11.43
C LEU A 900 -5.62 -21.75 -11.79
N ILE A 901 -6.89 -22.10 -12.03
CA ILE A 901 -7.31 -23.45 -12.45
C ILE A 901 -6.72 -23.80 -13.81
N ALA A 902 -6.71 -22.86 -14.76
CA ALA A 902 -6.11 -23.08 -16.08
C ALA A 902 -4.60 -23.39 -16.00
N GLY A 903 -3.89 -22.81 -15.02
CA GLY A 903 -2.45 -23.03 -14.84
C GLY A 903 -2.06 -24.29 -14.05
N TYR A 904 -2.84 -24.66 -13.03
CA TYR A 904 -2.48 -25.74 -12.09
C TYR A 904 -3.40 -26.96 -12.14
N GLY A 905 -4.56 -26.85 -12.78
CA GLY A 905 -5.62 -27.83 -12.73
C GLY A 905 -6.43 -27.76 -11.43
N LEU A 906 -7.73 -28.05 -11.53
CA LEU A 906 -8.67 -28.04 -10.40
C LEU A 906 -8.25 -28.95 -9.22
N PRO A 907 -7.76 -30.19 -9.44
CA PRO A 907 -7.37 -31.06 -8.31
C PRO A 907 -6.28 -30.47 -7.42
N VAL A 908 -5.29 -29.79 -8.02
CA VAL A 908 -4.20 -29.15 -7.29
C VAL A 908 -4.71 -27.93 -6.53
N VAL A 909 -5.50 -27.07 -7.18
CA VAL A 909 -6.11 -25.89 -6.52
C VAL A 909 -6.92 -26.32 -5.29
N ASN A 910 -7.78 -27.33 -5.43
CA ASN A 910 -8.58 -27.86 -4.32
C ASN A 910 -7.71 -28.46 -3.19
N ALA A 911 -6.62 -29.16 -3.53
CA ALA A 911 -5.70 -29.69 -2.53
C ALA A 911 -5.02 -28.57 -1.75
N TYR A 912 -4.52 -27.53 -2.42
CA TYR A 912 -3.85 -26.42 -1.74
C TYR A 912 -4.81 -25.55 -0.93
N MET A 913 -6.08 -25.40 -1.33
CA MET A 913 -7.09 -24.79 -0.45
C MET A 913 -7.30 -25.56 0.87
N ARG A 914 -7.15 -26.90 0.85
CA ARG A 914 -7.16 -27.71 2.09
C ARG A 914 -5.86 -27.52 2.86
N HIS A 915 -4.70 -27.69 2.22
CA HIS A 915 -3.39 -27.58 2.86
C HIS A 915 -3.18 -26.22 3.54
N VAL A 916 -3.64 -25.12 2.94
CA VAL A 916 -3.57 -23.77 3.53
C VAL A 916 -4.40 -23.65 4.82
N ARG A 917 -5.58 -24.29 4.86
CA ARG A 917 -6.40 -24.34 6.09
C ARG A 917 -5.79 -25.25 7.14
N ASP A 918 -5.26 -26.40 6.73
CA ASP A 918 -4.65 -27.36 7.65
C ASP A 918 -3.36 -26.79 8.28
N HIS A 919 -2.61 -25.97 7.54
CA HIS A 919 -1.49 -25.18 8.07
C HIS A 919 -1.95 -24.20 9.15
N ALA A 920 -3.00 -23.41 8.88
CA ALA A 920 -3.54 -22.47 9.86
C ALA A 920 -4.06 -23.17 11.13
N GLU A 921 -4.71 -24.33 10.96
CA GLU A 921 -5.10 -25.20 12.08
C GLU A 921 -3.87 -25.64 12.89
N ALA A 922 -2.79 -26.09 12.24
CA ALA A 922 -1.57 -26.53 12.90
C ALA A 922 -0.92 -25.40 13.72
N CYS A 923 -0.87 -24.18 13.19
CA CYS A 923 -0.35 -23.01 13.91
C CYS A 923 -1.17 -22.70 15.17
N ILE A 924 -2.50 -22.73 15.09
CA ILE A 924 -3.34 -22.53 16.28
C ILE A 924 -3.14 -23.66 17.29
N ARG A 925 -3.07 -24.93 16.85
CA ARG A 925 -2.80 -26.06 17.75
C ARG A 925 -1.46 -25.93 18.48
N ALA A 926 -0.43 -25.40 17.80
CA ALA A 926 0.87 -25.14 18.42
C ALA A 926 0.78 -24.03 19.49
N LEU A 927 0.05 -22.94 19.20
CA LEU A 927 -0.24 -21.89 20.17
C LEU A 927 -0.99 -22.43 21.40
N LEU A 928 -2.02 -23.25 21.19
CA LEU A 928 -2.84 -23.80 22.28
C LEU A 928 -2.02 -24.62 23.29
N ALA A 929 -0.91 -25.24 22.87
CA ALA A 929 -0.02 -25.96 23.79
C ALA A 929 0.68 -25.05 24.82
N THR A 930 0.70 -23.73 24.58
CA THR A 930 1.33 -22.73 25.46
C THR A 930 0.34 -21.97 26.33
N LEU A 931 -0.97 -22.07 26.04
CA LEU A 931 -2.01 -21.34 26.76
C LEU A 931 -2.44 -22.09 28.01
N THR A 932 -3.01 -21.34 28.95
CA THR A 932 -3.59 -21.85 30.20
C THR A 932 -5.06 -21.47 30.28
N ASP A 933 -5.79 -22.17 31.15
CA ASP A 933 -7.18 -21.86 31.45
C ASP A 933 -7.35 -20.43 31.97
N GLY A 934 -8.49 -19.83 31.65
CA GLY A 934 -8.81 -18.46 32.01
C GLY A 934 -10.32 -18.22 32.08
N ARG A 935 -10.74 -17.27 32.90
CA ARG A 935 -12.14 -16.82 32.97
C ARG A 935 -12.19 -15.32 33.19
N PHE A 936 -13.12 -14.67 32.52
CA PHE A 936 -13.37 -13.24 32.70
C PHE A 936 -14.86 -12.94 32.63
N GLU A 937 -15.31 -11.99 33.44
CA GLU A 937 -16.64 -11.40 33.34
C GLU A 937 -16.48 -9.90 33.11
N TYR A 938 -17.08 -9.41 32.03
CA TYR A 938 -17.04 -8.01 31.63
C TYR A 938 -18.44 -7.41 31.75
N GLU A 939 -18.62 -6.38 32.59
CA GLU A 939 -19.86 -5.61 32.71
C GLU A 939 -19.91 -4.48 31.66
N LEU A 940 -21.04 -4.36 30.97
CA LEU A 940 -21.31 -3.29 30.01
C LEU A 940 -21.90 -2.06 30.72
N ASP A 941 -21.80 -0.88 30.11
CA ASP A 941 -22.38 0.37 30.63
C ASP A 941 -23.88 0.26 30.97
N GLN A 942 -24.60 -0.63 30.28
CA GLN A 942 -26.04 -0.87 30.36
C GLN A 942 -26.42 -1.84 31.49
N GLY A 943 -25.43 -2.41 32.19
CA GLY A 943 -25.60 -3.35 33.30
C GLY A 943 -25.71 -4.82 32.88
N ALA A 944 -25.65 -5.12 31.58
CA ALA A 944 -25.48 -6.49 31.08
C ALA A 944 -24.05 -6.98 31.30
N LYS A 945 -23.82 -8.28 31.20
CA LYS A 945 -22.47 -8.86 31.30
C LYS A 945 -22.18 -9.88 30.21
N ILE A 946 -20.92 -9.91 29.78
CA ILE A 946 -20.34 -10.97 28.97
C ILE A 946 -19.46 -11.82 29.88
N ALA A 947 -19.74 -13.12 29.94
CA ALA A 947 -18.92 -14.07 30.68
C ALA A 947 -18.25 -15.01 29.68
N VAL A 948 -16.95 -15.22 29.81
CA VAL A 948 -16.21 -16.18 28.99
C VAL A 948 -15.27 -17.00 29.86
N ALA A 949 -15.30 -18.31 29.64
CA ALA A 949 -14.35 -19.27 30.19
C ALA A 949 -13.61 -19.95 29.04
N ILE A 950 -12.28 -19.97 29.11
CA ILE A 950 -11.40 -20.63 28.16
C ILE A 950 -10.79 -21.81 28.89
N THR A 951 -11.04 -23.02 28.39
CA THR A 951 -10.45 -24.26 28.91
C THR A 951 -9.61 -24.88 27.83
N VAL A 952 -8.33 -25.12 28.11
CA VAL A 952 -7.34 -25.58 27.14
C VAL A 952 -6.96 -27.03 27.46
N ASP A 953 -7.18 -27.92 26.51
CA ASP A 953 -6.60 -29.27 26.55
C ASP A 953 -5.25 -29.24 25.83
N GLN A 954 -4.17 -29.11 26.60
CA GLN A 954 -2.80 -29.08 26.07
C GLN A 954 -2.39 -30.41 25.41
N THR A 955 -3.04 -31.53 25.75
CA THR A 955 -2.73 -32.85 25.19
C THR A 955 -3.41 -33.03 23.85
N ALA A 956 -4.72 -32.75 23.77
CA ALA A 956 -5.48 -32.78 22.52
C ALA A 956 -5.20 -31.57 21.62
N ARG A 957 -4.53 -30.54 22.15
CA ARG A 957 -4.28 -29.24 21.50
C ARG A 957 -5.57 -28.64 20.98
N THR A 958 -6.57 -28.57 21.85
CA THR A 958 -7.89 -27.98 21.59
C THR A 958 -8.25 -27.01 22.72
N ALA A 959 -9.12 -26.06 22.43
CA ALA A 959 -9.64 -25.16 23.44
C ALA A 959 -11.15 -25.03 23.34
N ARG A 960 -11.82 -25.01 24.49
CA ARG A 960 -13.24 -24.70 24.60
C ARG A 960 -13.40 -23.26 25.07
N ILE A 961 -14.12 -22.46 24.29
CA ILE A 961 -14.45 -21.06 24.58
C ILE A 961 -15.93 -20.99 24.89
N ASP A 962 -16.25 -20.95 26.18
CA ASP A 962 -17.61 -21.06 26.68
C ASP A 962 -18.14 -19.71 27.17
N PHE A 963 -19.13 -19.19 26.47
CA PHE A 963 -19.82 -17.93 26.81
C PHE A 963 -21.02 -18.12 27.75
N SER A 964 -21.18 -19.31 28.34
CA SER A 964 -22.22 -19.58 29.33
C SER A 964 -22.11 -18.63 30.53
N GLY A 965 -23.25 -18.03 30.91
CA GLY A 965 -23.32 -16.99 31.96
C GLY A 965 -23.35 -15.56 31.42
N THR A 966 -23.16 -15.37 30.11
CA THR A 966 -23.47 -14.11 29.41
C THR A 966 -24.95 -13.77 29.58
N SER A 967 -25.26 -12.48 29.76
CA SER A 967 -26.64 -12.01 29.98
C SER A 967 -27.59 -12.43 28.85
N PRO A 968 -28.89 -12.63 29.16
CA PRO A 968 -29.92 -12.82 28.15
C PRO A 968 -29.93 -11.71 27.11
N GLN A 969 -30.54 -11.99 25.96
CA GLN A 969 -30.84 -10.99 24.93
C GLN A 969 -31.46 -9.74 25.56
N LEU A 970 -30.95 -8.57 25.15
CA LEU A 970 -31.40 -7.28 25.62
C LEU A 970 -32.59 -6.79 24.79
N ALA A 971 -33.40 -5.92 25.39
CA ALA A 971 -34.56 -5.28 24.72
C ALA A 971 -34.17 -4.04 23.89
N ASP A 972 -32.87 -3.85 23.64
CA ASP A 972 -32.28 -2.75 22.88
C ASP A 972 -31.28 -3.31 21.85
N ASN A 973 -30.48 -2.44 21.23
CA ASN A 973 -29.65 -2.76 20.09
C ASN A 973 -28.23 -3.26 20.39
N PHE A 974 -27.89 -3.52 21.67
CA PHE A 974 -26.57 -4.03 22.07
C PHE A 974 -26.42 -5.55 21.87
N ASN A 975 -27.39 -6.19 21.22
CA ASN A 975 -27.29 -7.61 20.88
C ASN A 975 -26.33 -7.81 19.71
N ALA A 976 -25.34 -8.68 19.85
CA ALA A 976 -24.42 -9.07 18.78
C ALA A 976 -24.81 -10.44 18.21
N PRO A 977 -24.90 -10.60 16.88
CA PRO A 977 -25.10 -11.91 16.26
C PRO A 977 -23.97 -12.89 16.62
N ALA A 978 -24.29 -14.20 16.64
CA ALA A 978 -23.29 -15.23 16.92
C ALA A 978 -22.10 -15.19 15.95
N ALA A 979 -22.33 -14.76 14.70
CA ALA A 979 -21.28 -14.56 13.70
C ALA A 979 -20.23 -13.50 14.13
N VAL A 980 -20.66 -12.43 14.81
CA VAL A 980 -19.77 -11.40 15.37
C VAL A 980 -18.91 -11.97 16.49
N CYS A 981 -19.51 -12.76 17.39
CA CYS A 981 -18.78 -13.41 18.49
C CYS A 981 -17.72 -14.40 17.96
N LYS A 982 -18.06 -15.23 16.97
CA LYS A 982 -17.10 -16.12 16.30
C LYS A 982 -15.96 -15.34 15.63
N ALA A 983 -16.26 -14.21 15.00
CA ALA A 983 -15.25 -13.34 14.40
C ALA A 983 -14.31 -12.73 15.46
N ALA A 984 -14.83 -12.34 16.62
CA ALA A 984 -14.01 -11.87 17.74
C ALA A 984 -13.07 -12.96 18.28
N VAL A 985 -13.55 -14.20 18.43
CA VAL A 985 -12.70 -15.35 18.79
C VAL A 985 -11.60 -15.57 17.76
N LEU A 986 -11.96 -15.63 16.47
CA LEU A 986 -11.00 -15.79 15.38
C LEU A 986 -9.91 -14.70 15.41
N TYR A 987 -10.33 -13.44 15.57
CA TYR A 987 -9.42 -12.30 15.65
C TYR A 987 -8.44 -12.41 16.81
N VAL A 988 -8.92 -12.68 18.03
CA VAL A 988 -8.07 -12.80 19.22
C VAL A 988 -7.05 -13.90 19.04
N PHE A 989 -7.45 -15.11 18.66
CA PHE A 989 -6.51 -16.21 18.50
C PHE A 989 -5.50 -15.97 17.36
N ARG A 990 -5.89 -15.23 16.29
CA ARG A 990 -4.94 -14.84 15.24
C ARG A 990 -3.89 -13.83 15.74
N THR A 991 -4.25 -12.91 16.63
CA THR A 991 -3.30 -11.90 17.17
C THR A 991 -2.24 -12.49 18.10
N LEU A 992 -2.50 -13.67 18.67
CA LEU A 992 -1.55 -14.37 19.53
C LEU A 992 -0.46 -15.11 18.73
N LEU A 993 -0.62 -15.23 17.41
CA LEU A 993 0.37 -15.84 16.53
C LEU A 993 1.35 -14.78 16.02
N HIS A 994 2.64 -15.01 16.23
CA HIS A 994 3.71 -14.19 15.64
C HIS A 994 3.91 -14.48 14.15
N ASP A 995 3.53 -15.66 13.68
CA ASP A 995 3.68 -16.05 12.28
C ASP A 995 2.66 -15.34 11.38
N ASP A 996 3.10 -14.96 10.19
CA ASP A 996 2.25 -14.36 9.17
C ASP A 996 1.46 -15.43 8.42
N ILE A 997 0.39 -15.94 9.05
CA ILE A 997 -0.55 -16.89 8.44
C ILE A 997 -1.80 -16.18 7.92
N PRO A 998 -2.37 -16.62 6.77
CA PRO A 998 -3.63 -16.09 6.28
C PRO A 998 -4.77 -16.46 7.25
N LEU A 999 -5.70 -15.54 7.47
CA LEU A 999 -6.85 -15.78 8.32
C LEU A 999 -7.91 -16.57 7.53
N ASN A 1000 -8.14 -17.81 7.94
CA ASN A 1000 -9.03 -18.73 7.24
C ASN A 1000 -9.80 -19.65 8.23
N ALA A 1001 -10.70 -20.48 7.70
CA ALA A 1001 -11.55 -21.35 8.53
C ALA A 1001 -10.77 -22.39 9.35
N GLY A 1002 -9.53 -22.72 8.95
CA GLY A 1002 -8.63 -23.62 9.68
C GLY A 1002 -8.32 -23.14 11.09
N CYS A 1003 -8.26 -21.82 11.30
CA CYS A 1003 -7.99 -21.24 12.62
C CYS A 1003 -9.07 -21.57 13.66
N LEU A 1004 -10.31 -21.85 13.23
CA LEU A 1004 -11.43 -22.15 14.13
C LEU A 1004 -11.59 -23.64 14.40
N LYS A 1005 -11.04 -24.53 13.56
CA LYS A 1005 -11.18 -25.99 13.72
C LYS A 1005 -10.79 -26.53 15.10
N PRO A 1006 -9.70 -26.09 15.76
CA PRO A 1006 -9.33 -26.62 17.09
C PRO A 1006 -10.08 -25.94 18.24
N LEU A 1007 -11.03 -25.04 17.96
CA LEU A 1007 -11.74 -24.21 18.94
C LEU A 1007 -13.21 -24.63 19.02
N ASP A 1008 -13.63 -25.15 20.18
CA ASP A 1008 -15.05 -25.42 20.49
C ASP A 1008 -15.70 -24.15 21.07
N ILE A 1009 -16.47 -23.43 20.24
CA ILE A 1009 -17.09 -22.15 20.62
C ILE A 1009 -18.54 -22.37 21.03
N VAL A 1010 -18.86 -22.08 22.29
CA VAL A 1010 -20.18 -22.30 22.87
C VAL A 1010 -20.84 -20.95 23.15
N ILE A 1011 -21.91 -20.64 22.41
CA ILE A 1011 -22.68 -19.40 22.53
C ILE A 1011 -24.15 -19.74 22.80
N PRO A 1012 -24.64 -19.59 24.04
CA PRO A 1012 -26.02 -19.96 24.39
C PRO A 1012 -27.07 -19.23 23.53
N ALA A 1013 -28.04 -19.95 22.98
CA ALA A 1013 -29.10 -19.36 22.18
C ALA A 1013 -30.01 -18.44 23.04
N GLY A 1014 -30.28 -17.22 22.56
CA GLY A 1014 -31.09 -16.23 23.27
C GLY A 1014 -30.31 -15.42 24.31
N CYS A 1015 -28.98 -15.51 24.35
CA CYS A 1015 -28.14 -14.53 25.05
C CYS A 1015 -27.85 -13.32 24.14
N LEU A 1016 -27.28 -12.25 24.71
CA LEU A 1016 -26.96 -11.04 23.95
C LEU A 1016 -25.95 -11.27 22.80
N LEU A 1017 -25.18 -12.38 22.82
CA LEU A 1017 -24.22 -12.76 21.77
C LEU A 1017 -24.81 -13.76 20.75
N ASN A 1018 -26.08 -14.16 20.92
CA ASN A 1018 -26.81 -15.03 19.99
C ASN A 1018 -28.32 -14.73 20.09
N PRO A 1019 -28.73 -13.50 19.71
CA PRO A 1019 -30.11 -13.06 19.81
C PRO A 1019 -31.02 -13.78 18.81
N ARG A 1020 -32.30 -13.86 19.14
CA ARG A 1020 -33.36 -14.36 18.27
C ARG A 1020 -34.06 -13.18 17.56
N PRO A 1021 -34.55 -13.39 16.32
CA PRO A 1021 -35.40 -12.40 15.66
C PRO A 1021 -36.59 -12.01 16.54
N PRO A 1022 -37.04 -10.73 16.50
CA PRO A 1022 -36.57 -9.62 15.68
C PRO A 1022 -35.67 -8.61 16.42
N ALA A 1023 -34.78 -9.05 17.32
CA ALA A 1023 -33.89 -8.17 18.07
C ALA A 1023 -33.12 -7.13 17.21
N ALA A 1024 -33.04 -5.89 17.68
CA ALA A 1024 -32.09 -4.91 17.17
C ALA A 1024 -30.64 -5.32 17.47
N VAL A 1025 -29.70 -5.06 16.54
CA VAL A 1025 -28.31 -5.52 16.64
C VAL A 1025 -27.23 -4.50 16.27
N VAL A 1026 -27.60 -3.29 15.86
CA VAL A 1026 -26.63 -2.35 15.27
C VAL A 1026 -25.46 -2.01 16.21
N ALA A 1027 -25.72 -1.84 17.50
CA ALA A 1027 -24.67 -1.61 18.50
C ALA A 1027 -23.91 -2.90 18.84
N GLY A 1028 -24.48 -4.08 18.56
CA GLY A 1028 -23.80 -5.36 18.69
C GLY A 1028 -22.51 -5.47 17.88
N ASN A 1029 -22.53 -4.97 16.64
CA ASN A 1029 -21.37 -4.98 15.75
C ASN A 1029 -20.30 -3.98 16.20
N VAL A 1030 -20.69 -2.79 16.65
CA VAL A 1030 -19.76 -1.67 16.84
C VAL A 1030 -19.37 -1.39 18.31
N GLU A 1031 -20.14 -1.90 19.26
CA GLU A 1031 -19.90 -1.76 20.70
C GLU A 1031 -19.66 -3.12 21.36
N THR A 1032 -20.65 -4.02 21.32
CA THR A 1032 -20.58 -5.32 22.02
C THR A 1032 -19.43 -6.18 21.52
N SER A 1033 -19.11 -6.13 20.23
CA SER A 1033 -17.96 -6.85 19.66
C SER A 1033 -16.63 -6.46 20.29
N GLN A 1034 -16.45 -5.18 20.66
CA GLN A 1034 -15.25 -4.69 21.35
C GLN A 1034 -15.15 -5.29 22.75
N TYR A 1035 -16.26 -5.30 23.51
CA TYR A 1035 -16.32 -5.95 24.82
C TYR A 1035 -16.04 -7.45 24.77
N VAL A 1036 -16.49 -8.17 23.73
CA VAL A 1036 -16.17 -9.60 23.56
C VAL A 1036 -14.67 -9.80 23.42
N VAL A 1037 -14.00 -8.96 22.62
CA VAL A 1037 -12.54 -9.04 22.43
C VAL A 1037 -11.80 -8.72 23.72
N ASP A 1038 -12.18 -7.64 24.43
CA ASP A 1038 -11.54 -7.30 25.70
C ASP A 1038 -11.79 -8.38 26.77
N ALA A 1039 -12.97 -9.01 26.80
CA ALA A 1039 -13.26 -10.12 27.72
C ALA A 1039 -12.40 -11.36 27.41
N LEU A 1040 -12.17 -11.68 26.14
CA LEU A 1040 -11.29 -12.76 25.73
C LEU A 1040 -9.83 -12.49 26.13
N TYR A 1041 -9.31 -11.28 25.89
CA TYR A 1041 -7.97 -10.91 26.33
C TYR A 1041 -7.83 -10.86 27.85
N GLY A 1042 -8.87 -10.41 28.56
CA GLY A 1042 -8.95 -10.45 30.01
C GLY A 1042 -8.88 -11.88 30.55
N ALA A 1043 -9.57 -12.83 29.91
CA ALA A 1043 -9.53 -14.25 30.28
C ALA A 1043 -8.16 -14.86 30.03
N LEU A 1044 -7.51 -14.54 28.90
CA LEU A 1044 -6.17 -15.00 28.56
C LEU A 1044 -5.06 -14.29 29.37
N GLY A 1045 -5.36 -13.12 29.95
CA GLY A 1045 -4.40 -12.31 30.70
C GLY A 1045 -3.28 -11.73 29.84
N VAL A 1046 -3.55 -11.43 28.56
CA VAL A 1046 -2.56 -10.98 27.56
C VAL A 1046 -2.55 -9.46 27.38
N LEU A 1047 -3.72 -8.83 27.32
CA LEU A 1047 -3.89 -7.41 27.02
C LEU A 1047 -4.88 -6.77 28.00
N ALA A 1048 -4.57 -5.57 28.51
CA ALA A 1048 -5.54 -4.74 29.22
C ALA A 1048 -6.65 -4.27 28.28
N GLY A 1049 -7.78 -3.81 28.83
CA GLY A 1049 -8.90 -3.33 28.00
C GLY A 1049 -8.49 -2.12 27.16
N SER A 1050 -8.77 -2.15 25.86
CA SER A 1050 -8.63 -0.96 25.02
C SER A 1050 -9.83 -0.03 25.21
N GLN A 1051 -10.01 0.98 24.36
CA GLN A 1051 -11.16 1.89 24.41
C GLN A 1051 -12.54 1.20 24.44
N GLY A 1052 -12.66 -0.06 24.02
CA GLY A 1052 -13.89 -0.87 24.13
C GLY A 1052 -15.11 -0.33 23.38
N THR A 1053 -14.92 0.58 22.41
CA THR A 1053 -15.98 1.18 21.59
C THR A 1053 -15.42 1.60 20.23
N MET A 1054 -16.28 1.73 19.22
CA MET A 1054 -15.92 2.38 17.95
C MET A 1054 -16.30 3.87 17.92
N ASN A 1055 -16.94 4.39 18.99
CA ASN A 1055 -17.40 5.78 19.12
C ASN A 1055 -18.14 6.26 17.86
N ASN A 1056 -19.23 5.58 17.51
CA ASN A 1056 -19.97 5.85 16.29
C ASN A 1056 -20.69 7.20 16.40
N LEU A 1057 -20.41 8.05 15.42
CA LEU A 1057 -21.11 9.29 15.19
C LEU A 1057 -21.82 9.22 13.84
N THR A 1058 -23.14 9.37 13.85
CA THR A 1058 -23.89 9.73 12.66
C THR A 1058 -24.51 11.09 12.82
N PHE A 1059 -24.53 11.84 11.73
CA PHE A 1059 -25.32 13.04 11.66
C PHE A 1059 -25.88 13.23 10.25
N GLY A 1060 -26.99 13.94 10.15
CA GLY A 1060 -27.57 14.23 8.86
C GLY A 1060 -28.93 14.89 8.91
N ASN A 1061 -29.46 15.11 7.72
CA ASN A 1061 -30.81 15.59 7.44
C ASN A 1061 -31.31 14.94 6.13
N GLN A 1062 -32.32 15.53 5.48
CA GLN A 1062 -32.85 14.99 4.21
C GLN A 1062 -31.82 15.05 3.06
N HIS A 1063 -30.87 15.97 3.10
CA HIS A 1063 -29.88 16.19 2.04
C HIS A 1063 -28.54 15.53 2.34
N TYR A 1064 -28.14 15.49 3.62
CA TYR A 1064 -26.83 14.99 4.05
C TYR A 1064 -26.95 13.77 4.95
N GLN A 1065 -26.14 12.74 4.72
CA GLN A 1065 -25.98 11.60 5.60
C GLN A 1065 -24.49 11.35 5.82
N TYR A 1066 -24.05 11.42 7.06
CA TYR A 1066 -22.67 11.19 7.45
C TYR A 1066 -22.58 10.14 8.56
N TYR A 1067 -21.57 9.29 8.43
CA TYR A 1067 -21.22 8.25 9.39
C TYR A 1067 -19.70 8.27 9.57
N GLU A 1068 -19.25 8.26 10.82
CA GLU A 1068 -17.86 8.07 11.19
C GLU A 1068 -17.69 7.24 12.48
N THR A 1069 -16.54 6.57 12.60
CA THR A 1069 -16.06 5.93 13.83
C THR A 1069 -14.80 6.63 14.30
N LEU A 1070 -14.63 6.72 15.61
CA LEU A 1070 -13.51 7.46 16.23
C LEU A 1070 -12.61 6.53 17.04
N CYS A 1071 -11.32 6.68 16.80
CA CYS A 1071 -10.27 6.01 17.55
C CYS A 1071 -10.20 6.44 19.04
N GLY A 1072 -9.45 5.68 19.82
CA GLY A 1072 -9.21 5.94 21.24
C GLY A 1072 -7.92 5.28 21.70
N GLY A 1073 -7.80 5.05 23.01
CA GLY A 1073 -6.61 4.42 23.58
C GLY A 1073 -6.58 2.90 23.42
N ALA A 1074 -5.44 2.35 23.01
CA ALA A 1074 -5.22 0.91 23.04
C ALA A 1074 -4.79 0.44 24.44
N GLY A 1075 -5.17 -0.79 24.80
CA GLY A 1075 -4.74 -1.42 26.05
C GLY A 1075 -3.25 -1.75 26.05
N ALA A 1076 -2.60 -1.66 27.22
CA ALA A 1076 -1.22 -2.10 27.39
C ALA A 1076 -1.11 -3.63 27.57
N GLY A 1077 0.05 -4.19 27.24
CA GLY A 1077 0.34 -5.62 27.42
C GLY A 1077 1.71 -5.86 28.05
N ALA A 1078 2.10 -7.13 28.11
CA ALA A 1078 3.39 -7.51 28.67
C ALA A 1078 4.54 -7.02 27.76
N GLY A 1079 5.31 -6.04 28.24
CA GLY A 1079 6.47 -5.51 27.52
C GLY A 1079 6.20 -4.33 26.60
N PHE A 1080 4.97 -3.82 26.50
CA PHE A 1080 4.62 -2.71 25.61
C PHE A 1080 3.49 -1.82 26.13
N HIS A 1081 3.57 -0.54 25.78
CA HIS A 1081 2.56 0.49 26.06
C HIS A 1081 1.37 0.38 25.11
N GLY A 1082 0.21 0.84 25.54
CA GLY A 1082 -0.91 1.07 24.63
C GLY A 1082 -0.63 2.25 23.70
N ALA A 1083 -1.01 2.14 22.44
CA ALA A 1083 -0.92 3.23 21.46
C ALA A 1083 -2.06 4.24 21.61
N ASP A 1084 -1.73 5.53 21.49
CA ASP A 1084 -2.68 6.64 21.59
C ASP A 1084 -3.50 6.80 20.30
N ALA A 1085 -4.77 7.20 20.44
CA ALA A 1085 -5.66 7.63 19.36
C ALA A 1085 -5.52 6.80 18.08
N VAL A 1086 -5.75 5.48 18.21
CA VAL A 1086 -5.71 4.51 17.10
C VAL A 1086 -6.91 3.56 17.19
N HIS A 1087 -7.36 3.04 16.05
CA HIS A 1087 -8.39 2.01 16.05
C HIS A 1087 -7.89 0.69 16.58
N THR A 1088 -8.72 0.04 17.38
CA THR A 1088 -8.43 -1.22 18.06
C THR A 1088 -9.46 -2.27 17.70
N HIS A 1089 -9.04 -3.52 17.80
CA HIS A 1089 -9.92 -4.68 17.76
C HIS A 1089 -10.79 -4.76 16.50
N MET A 1090 -12.11 -4.67 16.61
CA MET A 1090 -13.06 -5.09 15.56
C MET A 1090 -13.24 -4.08 14.42
N THR A 1091 -12.51 -2.97 14.43
CA THR A 1091 -12.49 -1.97 13.35
C THR A 1091 -11.07 -1.56 12.97
N ASN A 1092 -10.90 -1.07 11.74
CA ASN A 1092 -9.70 -0.36 11.31
C ASN A 1092 -9.99 0.70 10.23
N SER A 1093 -11.21 1.25 10.21
CA SER A 1093 -11.63 2.20 9.16
C SER A 1093 -10.88 3.52 9.24
N ARG A 1094 -10.60 4.16 8.10
CA ARG A 1094 -10.00 5.49 8.09
C ARG A 1094 -11.02 6.56 8.48
N ILE A 1095 -10.54 7.67 9.02
CA ILE A 1095 -11.36 8.87 9.24
C ILE A 1095 -11.38 9.76 7.99
N THR A 1096 -12.48 10.47 7.76
CA THR A 1096 -12.56 11.46 6.69
C THR A 1096 -11.58 12.61 6.96
N ASP A 1097 -10.83 13.01 5.93
CA ASP A 1097 -9.89 14.13 6.05
C ASP A 1097 -10.65 15.43 6.43
N PRO A 1098 -10.10 16.26 7.35
CA PRO A 1098 -10.76 17.48 7.79
C PRO A 1098 -11.23 18.40 6.67
N GLU A 1099 -10.47 18.55 5.58
CA GLU A 1099 -10.86 19.46 4.50
C GLU A 1099 -11.99 18.88 3.65
N VAL A 1100 -11.97 17.56 3.45
CA VAL A 1100 -13.02 16.84 2.73
C VAL A 1100 -14.33 16.89 3.52
N LEU A 1101 -14.26 16.74 4.84
CA LEU A 1101 -15.42 16.86 5.74
C LEU A 1101 -16.12 18.22 5.56
N GLU A 1102 -15.37 19.32 5.68
CA GLU A 1102 -15.92 20.68 5.59
C GLU A 1102 -16.37 21.09 4.18
N GLN A 1103 -15.83 20.44 3.14
CA GLN A 1103 -16.25 20.69 1.76
C GLN A 1103 -17.56 19.97 1.41
N ARG A 1104 -17.79 18.78 1.99
CA ARG A 1104 -18.97 17.95 1.65
C ARG A 1104 -20.15 18.17 2.58
N PHE A 1105 -19.90 18.58 3.82
CA PHE A 1105 -20.91 18.70 4.85
C PHE A 1105 -20.88 20.10 5.47
N PRO A 1106 -22.04 20.68 5.82
CA PRO A 1106 -22.10 22.01 6.43
C PRO A 1106 -21.74 21.91 7.93
N VAL A 1107 -20.48 21.58 8.20
CA VAL A 1107 -19.86 21.48 9.51
C VAL A 1107 -18.46 22.07 9.48
N ILE A 1108 -17.92 22.45 10.65
CA ILE A 1108 -16.54 22.89 10.83
C ILE A 1108 -15.90 21.99 11.89
N LEU A 1109 -14.77 21.37 11.57
CA LEU A 1109 -13.96 20.68 12.58
C LEU A 1109 -13.21 21.75 13.37
N ARG A 1110 -13.45 21.82 14.68
CA ARG A 1110 -12.78 22.77 15.58
C ARG A 1110 -11.57 22.17 16.27
N GLU A 1111 -11.63 20.87 16.56
CA GLU A 1111 -10.53 20.17 17.22
C GLU A 1111 -10.50 18.69 16.83
N PHE A 1112 -9.29 18.17 16.58
CA PHE A 1112 -9.00 16.75 16.59
C PHE A 1112 -7.60 16.50 17.15
N SER A 1113 -7.56 16.11 18.43
CA SER A 1113 -6.34 16.04 19.25
C SER A 1113 -6.29 14.76 20.11
N ILE A 1114 -5.12 14.44 20.64
CA ILE A 1114 -4.94 13.33 21.59
C ILE A 1114 -5.38 13.80 22.98
N ARG A 1115 -6.17 12.99 23.67
CA ARG A 1115 -6.67 13.27 25.02
C ARG A 1115 -5.62 12.86 26.06
N GLY A 1116 -4.59 13.68 26.21
CA GLY A 1116 -3.45 13.42 27.08
C GLY A 1116 -3.84 13.06 28.52
N GLY A 1117 -3.27 11.98 29.06
CA GLY A 1117 -3.48 11.54 30.45
C GLY A 1117 -4.79 10.77 30.68
N SER A 1118 -5.40 10.26 29.62
CA SER A 1118 -6.57 9.37 29.70
C SER A 1118 -6.19 7.88 29.76
N GLY A 1119 -4.97 7.51 29.38
CA GLY A 1119 -4.44 6.16 29.51
C GLY A 1119 -4.23 5.73 30.96
N GLY A 1120 -4.55 4.48 31.27
CA GLY A 1120 -4.37 3.90 32.59
C GLY A 1120 -2.90 3.73 32.95
N ALA A 1121 -2.52 4.10 34.18
CA ALA A 1121 -1.15 3.96 34.67
C ALA A 1121 -0.75 2.47 34.87
N GLY A 1122 0.53 2.16 34.72
CA GLY A 1122 1.09 0.83 34.96
C GLY A 1122 2.59 0.83 34.71
N ALA A 1123 3.25 -0.30 34.89
CA ALA A 1123 4.62 -0.50 34.38
C ALA A 1123 4.67 -0.22 32.87
N HIS A 1124 3.59 -0.59 32.17
CA HIS A 1124 3.25 -0.07 30.86
C HIS A 1124 1.92 0.67 30.93
N HIS A 1125 1.92 1.97 30.60
CA HIS A 1125 0.69 2.76 30.51
C HIS A 1125 -0.18 2.35 29.31
N GLY A 1126 -1.49 2.45 29.47
CA GLY A 1126 -2.45 2.37 28.36
C GLY A 1126 -2.33 3.60 27.45
N GLY A 1127 -2.85 3.49 26.23
CA GLY A 1127 -2.86 4.59 25.28
C GLY A 1127 -3.90 5.64 25.63
N ASP A 1128 -3.63 6.89 25.25
CA ASP A 1128 -4.56 8.00 25.39
C ASP A 1128 -5.67 7.95 24.32
N GLY A 1129 -6.87 8.40 24.70
CA GLY A 1129 -7.99 8.62 23.81
C GLY A 1129 -7.79 9.82 22.87
N ALA A 1130 -8.87 10.27 22.25
CA ALA A 1130 -8.89 11.40 21.34
C ALA A 1130 -10.02 12.39 21.71
N ILE A 1131 -9.86 13.65 21.32
CA ILE A 1131 -10.91 14.67 21.39
C ILE A 1131 -11.29 15.03 19.97
N ARG A 1132 -12.59 14.99 19.65
CA ARG A 1132 -13.12 15.46 18.36
C ARG A 1132 -14.24 16.45 18.59
N ARG A 1133 -14.10 17.67 18.05
CA ARG A 1133 -15.08 18.74 18.18
C ARG A 1133 -15.57 19.23 16.82
N ILE A 1134 -16.87 19.10 16.59
CA ILE A 1134 -17.53 19.48 15.33
C ILE A 1134 -18.58 20.55 15.61
N GLU A 1135 -18.48 21.69 14.92
CA GLU A 1135 -19.50 22.73 14.89
C GLU A 1135 -20.43 22.51 13.70
N PHE A 1136 -21.74 22.58 13.93
CA PHE A 1136 -22.75 22.45 12.88
C PHE A 1136 -23.10 23.81 12.28
N ARG A 1137 -23.30 23.87 10.96
CA ARG A 1137 -23.69 25.10 10.23
C ARG A 1137 -25.15 25.11 9.81
N GLU A 1138 -25.83 23.99 9.94
CA GLU A 1138 -27.25 23.81 9.62
C GLU A 1138 -27.91 22.90 10.66
N ALA A 1139 -29.25 22.89 10.67
CA ALA A 1139 -30.02 22.00 11.51
C ALA A 1139 -29.83 20.53 11.07
N MET A 1140 -29.46 19.67 12.02
CA MET A 1140 -29.22 18.26 11.79
C MET A 1140 -29.67 17.41 12.97
N ARG A 1141 -29.88 16.12 12.68
CA ARG A 1141 -30.06 15.09 13.69
C ARG A 1141 -28.73 14.38 13.88
N VAL A 1142 -28.28 14.29 15.13
CA VAL A 1142 -27.09 13.56 15.56
C VAL A 1142 -27.53 12.30 16.30
N SER A 1143 -26.91 11.16 15.99
CA SER A 1143 -27.05 9.91 16.75
C SER A 1143 -25.66 9.42 17.17
N LEU A 1144 -25.56 9.01 18.43
CA LEU A 1144 -24.35 8.52 19.07
C LEU A 1144 -24.56 7.10 19.57
N LEU A 1145 -23.63 6.22 19.20
CA LEU A 1145 -23.48 4.89 19.77
C LEU A 1145 -22.03 4.78 20.27
N SER A 1146 -21.89 4.83 21.59
CA SER A 1146 -20.59 4.81 22.26
C SER A 1146 -20.69 4.17 23.63
N SER A 1147 -19.64 3.47 24.03
CA SER A 1147 -19.52 2.77 25.31
C SER A 1147 -18.42 3.38 26.18
N HIS A 1148 -18.20 2.82 27.37
CA HIS A 1148 -17.23 3.34 28.34
C HIS A 1148 -17.46 4.81 28.72
N ARG A 1149 -18.73 5.19 28.89
CA ARG A 1149 -19.16 6.47 29.46
C ARG A 1149 -19.48 6.35 30.96
N ARG A 1150 -19.67 5.12 31.46
CA ARG A 1150 -19.87 4.82 32.90
C ARG A 1150 -18.73 3.98 33.47
N LEU A 1151 -18.41 2.87 32.82
CA LEU A 1151 -17.36 1.95 33.29
C LEU A 1151 -16.05 2.21 32.53
N PRO A 1152 -14.91 2.31 33.21
CA PRO A 1152 -13.64 2.50 32.54
C PRO A 1152 -13.11 1.19 31.94
N PRO A 1153 -12.31 1.26 30.85
CA PRO A 1153 -11.54 0.11 30.39
C PRO A 1153 -10.63 -0.44 31.47
N PHE A 1154 -10.64 -1.76 31.68
CA PHE A 1154 -9.93 -2.37 32.80
C PHE A 1154 -8.41 -2.37 32.62
N GLY A 1155 -7.66 -2.18 33.71
CA GLY A 1155 -6.22 -2.45 33.77
C GLY A 1155 -5.93 -3.92 34.09
N LEU A 1156 -4.74 -4.40 33.73
CA LEU A 1156 -4.37 -5.82 33.88
C LEU A 1156 -3.11 -6.00 34.73
N ARG A 1157 -3.04 -7.11 35.46
CA ARG A 1157 -1.89 -7.49 36.33
C ARG A 1157 -1.43 -6.38 37.30
N GLY A 1158 -2.37 -5.57 37.78
CA GLY A 1158 -2.09 -4.47 38.71
C GLY A 1158 -1.93 -3.10 38.06
N GLY A 1159 -2.08 -2.99 36.74
CA GLY A 1159 -2.25 -1.70 36.06
C GLY A 1159 -3.60 -1.07 36.38
N ALA A 1160 -3.65 0.26 36.34
CA ALA A 1160 -4.84 1.06 36.57
C ALA A 1160 -5.75 1.07 35.32
N PRO A 1161 -7.07 1.23 35.51
CA PRO A 1161 -8.00 1.38 34.40
C PRO A 1161 -7.79 2.70 33.63
N GLY A 1162 -8.19 2.73 32.36
CA GLY A 1162 -8.21 3.94 31.55
C GLY A 1162 -9.33 4.90 31.97
N ALA A 1163 -9.28 6.15 31.51
CA ALA A 1163 -10.36 7.11 31.74
C ALA A 1163 -11.57 6.80 30.84
N VAL A 1164 -12.77 7.01 31.37
CA VAL A 1164 -14.02 6.97 30.59
C VAL A 1164 -14.05 8.07 29.53
N GLY A 1165 -14.80 7.81 28.45
CA GLY A 1165 -15.14 8.81 27.45
C GLY A 1165 -16.27 9.72 27.92
N VAL A 1166 -16.48 10.83 27.21
CA VAL A 1166 -17.53 11.82 27.48
C VAL A 1166 -18.05 12.38 26.16
N ASN A 1167 -19.37 12.50 26.03
CA ASN A 1167 -20.01 13.19 24.92
C ASN A 1167 -20.62 14.50 25.45
N ARG A 1168 -20.31 15.65 24.84
CA ARG A 1168 -20.83 16.95 25.26
C ARG A 1168 -21.40 17.71 24.07
N LEU A 1169 -22.56 18.33 24.26
CA LEU A 1169 -23.16 19.26 23.32
C LEU A 1169 -23.10 20.67 23.90
N LEU A 1170 -22.35 21.54 23.27
CA LEU A 1170 -22.27 22.96 23.59
C LEU A 1170 -23.21 23.70 22.63
N ARG A 1171 -24.26 24.30 23.18
CA ARG A 1171 -25.25 25.05 22.44
C ARG A 1171 -24.72 26.43 22.06
N ALA A 1172 -25.21 26.97 20.94
CA ALA A 1172 -24.85 28.31 20.48
C ALA A 1172 -25.19 29.41 21.51
N ASP A 1173 -26.18 29.19 22.37
CA ASP A 1173 -26.58 30.10 23.46
C ASP A 1173 -25.68 30.02 24.71
N GLY A 1174 -24.65 29.17 24.68
CA GLY A 1174 -23.74 28.94 25.81
C GLY A 1174 -24.14 27.81 26.75
N GLY A 1175 -25.29 27.14 26.51
CA GLY A 1175 -25.69 25.97 27.29
C GLY A 1175 -24.76 24.77 27.04
N GLU A 1176 -24.46 23.99 28.10
CA GLU A 1176 -23.71 22.74 27.99
C GLU A 1176 -24.58 21.57 28.44
N GLN A 1177 -24.59 20.50 27.63
CA GLN A 1177 -25.31 19.26 27.92
C GLN A 1177 -24.38 18.07 27.78
N ILE A 1178 -24.20 17.30 28.86
CA ILE A 1178 -23.55 15.99 28.79
C ILE A 1178 -24.53 14.97 28.20
N LEU A 1179 -24.12 14.31 27.14
CA LEU A 1179 -24.91 13.28 26.46
C LEU A 1179 -24.50 11.89 26.96
N PRO A 1180 -25.45 10.97 27.17
CA PRO A 1180 -25.14 9.57 27.46
C PRO A 1180 -24.43 8.88 26.27
N GLY A 1181 -23.89 7.68 26.51
CA GLY A 1181 -23.22 6.89 25.46
C GLY A 1181 -24.12 6.52 24.28
N ARG A 1182 -25.43 6.40 24.52
CA ARG A 1182 -26.47 6.29 23.50
C ARG A 1182 -27.31 7.55 23.53
N ALA A 1183 -27.22 8.38 22.52
CA ALA A 1183 -27.96 9.63 22.49
C ALA A 1183 -28.44 9.96 21.08
N GLU A 1184 -29.57 10.61 21.00
CA GLU A 1184 -30.08 11.20 19.78
C GLU A 1184 -30.56 12.61 20.05
N VAL A 1185 -30.02 13.58 19.32
CA VAL A 1185 -30.25 15.00 19.58
C VAL A 1185 -30.40 15.78 18.29
N GLN A 1186 -31.20 16.84 18.35
CA GLN A 1186 -31.27 17.85 17.30
C GLN A 1186 -30.24 18.94 17.61
N VAL A 1187 -29.43 19.28 16.61
CA VAL A 1187 -28.44 20.36 16.67
C VAL A 1187 -28.84 21.47 15.72
N GLN A 1188 -28.52 22.71 16.08
CA GLN A 1188 -28.74 23.90 15.27
C GLN A 1188 -27.40 24.46 14.76
N ALA A 1189 -27.48 25.42 13.83
CA ALA A 1189 -26.30 26.16 13.40
C ALA A 1189 -25.63 26.85 14.61
N GLY A 1190 -24.32 26.66 14.76
CA GLY A 1190 -23.50 27.17 15.88
C GLY A 1190 -23.33 26.18 17.04
N ASP A 1191 -24.14 25.12 17.12
CA ASP A 1191 -23.96 24.08 18.14
C ASP A 1191 -22.68 23.28 17.88
N ASN A 1192 -22.01 22.87 18.95
CA ASN A 1192 -20.74 22.13 18.92
C ASN A 1192 -20.90 20.78 19.63
N LEU A 1193 -20.63 19.69 18.93
CA LEU A 1193 -20.52 18.36 19.51
C LEU A 1193 -19.04 18.07 19.82
N VAL A 1194 -18.74 17.77 21.09
CA VAL A 1194 -17.43 17.34 21.58
C VAL A 1194 -17.51 15.88 22.00
N ILE A 1195 -16.67 15.04 21.42
CA ILE A 1195 -16.51 13.63 21.80
C ILE A 1195 -15.10 13.43 22.33
N GLU A 1196 -15.01 13.08 23.60
CA GLU A 1196 -13.78 12.61 24.25
C GLU A 1196 -13.83 11.09 24.32
N THR A 1197 -12.96 10.42 23.59
CA THR A 1197 -12.94 8.95 23.56
C THR A 1197 -12.20 8.38 24.78
N PRO A 1198 -12.50 7.12 25.17
CA PRO A 1198 -11.85 6.48 26.32
C PRO A 1198 -10.35 6.24 26.07
N GLY A 1199 -9.58 6.22 27.16
CA GLY A 1199 -8.20 5.73 27.16
C GLY A 1199 -8.15 4.21 27.33
N GLY A 1200 -6.98 3.60 27.09
CA GLY A 1200 -6.75 2.17 27.34
C GLY A 1200 -6.31 1.88 28.78
N GLY A 1201 -6.50 0.67 29.26
CA GLY A 1201 -6.01 0.21 30.57
C GLY A 1201 -4.50 -0.01 30.59
N GLY A 1202 -3.90 0.22 31.76
CA GLY A 1202 -2.47 -0.05 32.02
C GLY A 1202 -2.18 -1.51 32.33
N PHE A 1203 -0.90 -1.88 32.26
CA PHE A 1203 -0.40 -3.22 32.55
C PHE A 1203 0.72 -3.19 33.60
N GLY A 1204 0.59 -4.05 34.62
CA GLY A 1204 1.59 -4.18 35.69
C GLY A 1204 1.53 -3.05 36.72
N LYS A 1205 2.09 -3.30 37.92
CA LYS A 1205 2.19 -2.28 38.98
C LYS A 1205 3.31 -1.29 38.66
N THR A 1206 3.00 0.00 38.83
CA THR A 1206 3.96 1.12 38.83
C THR A 1206 4.95 1.05 39.97
#